data_AF-W9KV78-F1
#
_entry.id   AF-W9KV78-F1
#
_cell.length_a   1.000
_cell.length_b   1.000
_cell.length_c   1.000
_cell.angle_alpha   90.00
_cell.angle_beta   90.00
_cell.angle_gamma   90.00
#
_symmetry.space_group_name_H-M   'P 1'
#
loop_
_entity.id
_entity.type
_entity.pdbx_description
1 polymer ?
#
loop_
_entity_poly.entity_id
_entity_poly.type
_entity_poly.pdbx_seq_one_letter_code
_entity_poly.pdbx_strand_id
1 'polypeptide(L)'
;MEPVGLAVGLVGLFSTCMDVMQRIDSYRTAGRDSRQLDAQLNATMHLLEKWGDGVGISKGKLSDNHHPDLDNPRTFAVVQGLLNSIKDFSATSDEPPSPRGLQKTPSFPSSGDLSSHGSKISRWQKTSWALRGKLKQTTHVQALASLVSDLYSVVSPDTTGSKALTRTPSFKDLSISADEQPYAVEIRELLQKIEEEMEGNDSNDKRIQKTCEWILHRDEFLEWQKPSSSSKLIWIKGPAGFGKTVLCARIVQELERTAQEPVAYFFLSSRYDGRDDPFSAIRAWLTMMIQRSPAARDIVTKTRLSQHEPLASQATILRAFRELIVGVPGCILVLDGLDECTGMTNTDTKSVPHFLQELRIAITNTTTKILISSRGDPVIQQGISDFTGYSEYAIIPDDVGPDLMAYSSELVKAKLPNKDEPTRASIAQKMTNRSEGQFQWVKLQEGSLRKGRSRKQLEREIDETPSGLDSLYDREWNRINAMGDSDRERALSLLRWTAFALRPLTVHEITEAVLLTEGMDELPVDEMPDCVDQDYVDSMILELCGSLIEVRHVSSSESIKHPECIQQSEEDSVGFQEVHLSHFSVKEYLLLKTFPGTGTLLCNEKLRVTNGTIHNTTLAKHCLRFISFPGAWESLKMSDNKRPTMHFMPYAADSWYQHCRDVKTIDPDLQQAINALLDTRNQNWPFVREFVATKVFGDDTDVQERSISPFVFAVCSGLTDTVAHLIREGRFDMNDRSFGNSTPLFWACFTESKNIVELLVENGADINARCYQGQVPLHNSVQDGNDGIMELLISKGADVSVVDDERQTPLNLASMSGNTKAARQLIDRGADISHETTAGFTPLSMASSRGHVELAKLLIKRGADVNQVVANGPPPLLLAVCDDHSELAELLIDEGAERTGIQIKGQVFSLLAMAAGYGHLNTAKALISKGFNPTEAQPLLLAASYGSYSGFSRDFIPETATTSPDFPCLAYHQVLELLLQSGADVNTSDVRGYTPLYMASLGGFIDIVEILTQKGAGLNVKTVAGETPLHASSAMGHLRVTQLLIQHGADAASKDNSGRNPLHYACRSGDLEVVNLIIGSSQTQTLDEADHWGSTPLSLAARFGGVGILMALIDTGVVEVKSSDMFGRTTTWWATSHNHDAVARLLAGTDGHRDLGTDVEEGEAVQEQGLEMGTYCDICWLFISGQTHVRCVICNGGNFDVCSACLGLGGHCFDQTHELVPGGCETES
;
A
#
# COMPACT_ATOMS: atom_id res chain seq x y z
N MET A 1 -2.91 25.98 45.60
CA MET A 1 -4.23 25.98 44.95
C MET A 1 -4.54 24.54 44.61
N GLU A 2 -5.77 24.09 44.87
CA GLU A 2 -6.18 22.68 44.77
C GLU A 2 -5.95 22.10 43.35
N PRO A 3 -5.49 20.84 43.22
CA PRO A 3 -5.32 20.15 41.92
C PRO A 3 -6.61 20.12 41.10
N VAL A 4 -7.76 20.12 41.78
CA VAL A 4 -9.10 20.07 41.19
C VAL A 4 -9.45 21.35 40.39
N GLY A 5 -8.75 22.47 40.60
CA GLY A 5 -9.05 23.75 39.96
C GLY A 5 -8.61 23.87 38.49
N LEU A 6 -7.52 23.21 38.08
CA LEU A 6 -7.02 23.28 36.70
C LEU A 6 -7.90 22.46 35.74
N ALA A 7 -8.21 21.21 36.09
CA ALA A 7 -8.90 20.28 35.21
C ALA A 7 -10.38 20.64 34.93
N VAL A 8 -11.01 21.50 35.74
CA VAL A 8 -12.37 22.03 35.48
C VAL A 8 -12.42 22.96 34.25
N GLY A 9 -11.32 23.66 33.92
CA GLY A 9 -11.25 24.52 32.74
C GLY A 9 -11.24 23.75 31.41
N LEU A 10 -10.62 22.56 31.38
CA LEU A 10 -10.56 21.67 30.22
C LEU A 10 -11.93 21.11 29.84
N VAL A 11 -12.79 20.86 30.84
CA VAL A 11 -14.14 20.36 30.63
C VAL A 11 -14.99 21.35 29.82
N GLY A 12 -14.89 22.64 30.15
CA GLY A 12 -15.58 23.70 29.42
C GLY A 12 -15.07 23.82 27.97
N LEU A 13 -13.76 23.73 27.79
CA LEU A 13 -13.13 23.83 26.47
C LEU A 13 -13.47 22.63 25.56
N PHE A 14 -13.41 21.41 26.11
CA PHE A 14 -13.80 20.18 25.43
C PHE A 14 -15.28 20.20 25.02
N SER A 15 -16.17 20.63 25.92
CA SER A 15 -17.59 20.79 25.60
C SER A 15 -17.84 21.80 24.48
N THR A 16 -17.05 22.88 24.45
CA THR A 16 -17.12 23.88 23.37
C THR A 16 -16.69 23.26 22.03
N CYS A 17 -15.63 22.46 22.00
CA CYS A 17 -15.18 21.77 20.78
C CYS A 17 -16.24 20.80 20.23
N MET A 18 -16.86 20.02 21.12
CA MET A 18 -17.95 19.09 20.75
C MET A 18 -19.17 19.83 20.19
N ASP A 19 -19.56 20.95 20.79
CA ASP A 19 -20.68 21.77 20.32
C ASP A 19 -20.40 22.39 18.94
N VAL A 20 -19.17 22.83 18.66
CA VAL A 20 -18.86 23.38 17.33
C VAL A 20 -18.75 22.28 16.26
N MET A 21 -18.19 21.11 16.60
CA MET A 21 -18.12 19.97 15.67
C MET A 21 -19.51 19.43 15.30
N GLN A 22 -20.46 19.40 16.24
CA GLN A 22 -21.86 19.05 15.93
C GLN A 22 -22.56 20.06 15.01
N ARG A 23 -22.19 21.35 15.05
CA ARG A 23 -22.72 22.34 14.11
C ARG A 23 -22.22 22.11 12.68
N ILE A 24 -20.95 21.68 12.51
CA ILE A 24 -20.37 21.39 11.19
C ILE A 24 -21.12 20.23 10.50
N ASP A 25 -21.52 19.20 11.25
CA ASP A 25 -22.31 18.07 10.77
C ASP A 25 -23.70 18.50 10.24
N SER A 26 -24.33 19.50 10.88
CA SER A 26 -25.67 19.98 10.50
C SER A 26 -25.75 20.67 9.13
N TYR A 27 -24.62 21.12 8.56
CA TYR A 27 -24.58 21.89 7.30
C TYR A 27 -24.35 21.04 6.02
N ARG A 28 -24.13 19.72 6.11
CA ARG A 28 -23.62 18.89 5.00
C ARG A 28 -24.64 18.05 4.22
N THR A 29 -25.94 18.32 4.30
CA THR A 29 -26.97 17.50 3.62
C THR A 29 -27.09 17.68 2.08
N ALA A 30 -26.03 18.08 1.36
CA ALA A 30 -26.10 18.32 -0.08
C ALA A 30 -24.91 17.76 -0.89
N GLY A 31 -24.89 16.45 -1.14
CA GLY A 31 -24.12 15.83 -2.24
C GLY A 31 -23.68 14.37 -2.03
N ARG A 32 -23.82 13.50 -3.05
CA ARG A 32 -23.51 12.05 -2.98
C ARG A 32 -22.02 11.71 -2.78
N ASP A 33 -21.09 12.62 -3.09
CA ASP A 33 -19.64 12.42 -2.89
C ASP A 33 -19.14 12.86 -1.49
N SER A 34 -20.04 13.28 -0.59
CA SER A 34 -19.70 13.76 0.77
C SER A 34 -19.43 12.63 1.78
N ARG A 35 -19.88 11.39 1.48
CA ARG A 35 -19.94 10.30 2.47
C ARG A 35 -18.58 9.89 3.06
N GLN A 36 -17.49 9.96 2.30
CA GLN A 36 -16.15 9.60 2.81
C GLN A 36 -15.59 10.65 3.76
N LEU A 37 -15.77 11.94 3.43
CA LEU A 37 -15.39 13.05 4.30
C LEU A 37 -16.30 13.15 5.53
N ASP A 38 -17.56 12.76 5.40
CA ASP A 38 -18.51 12.66 6.52
C ASP A 38 -18.17 11.46 7.42
N ALA A 39 -17.80 10.32 6.85
CA ALA A 39 -17.31 9.17 7.61
C ALA A 39 -16.01 9.49 8.36
N GLN A 40 -15.05 10.18 7.71
CA GLN A 40 -13.80 10.59 8.35
C GLN A 40 -14.01 11.65 9.44
N LEU A 41 -14.91 12.61 9.22
CA LEU A 41 -15.28 13.60 10.23
C LEU A 41 -16.00 12.94 11.42
N ASN A 42 -16.96 12.04 11.16
CA ASN A 42 -17.67 11.28 12.19
C ASN A 42 -16.73 10.36 12.98
N ALA A 43 -15.75 9.72 12.32
CA ALA A 43 -14.72 8.94 12.99
C ALA A 43 -13.82 9.82 13.88
N THR A 44 -13.44 11.01 13.39
CA THR A 44 -12.66 11.99 14.15
C THR A 44 -13.43 12.53 15.36
N MET A 45 -14.73 12.80 15.21
CA MET A 45 -15.62 13.15 16.32
C MET A 45 -15.72 12.03 17.35
N HIS A 46 -15.90 10.79 16.89
CA HIS A 46 -15.97 9.62 17.77
C HIS A 46 -14.65 9.40 18.55
N LEU A 47 -13.50 9.65 17.90
CA LEU A 47 -12.19 9.58 18.56
C LEU A 47 -12.06 10.67 19.62
N LEU A 48 -12.44 11.92 19.33
CA LEU A 48 -12.38 13.00 20.31
C LEU A 48 -13.28 12.72 21.53
N GLU A 49 -14.49 12.19 21.31
CA GLU A 49 -15.39 11.74 22.39
C GLU A 49 -14.76 10.63 23.24
N LYS A 50 -14.20 9.61 22.59
CA LYS A 50 -13.55 8.48 23.27
C LYS A 50 -12.31 8.92 24.06
N TRP A 51 -11.56 9.88 23.54
CA TRP A 51 -10.44 10.49 24.26
C TRP A 51 -10.93 11.20 25.52
N GLY A 52 -11.97 12.05 25.40
CA GLY A 52 -12.60 12.73 26.53
C GLY A 52 -13.05 11.75 27.62
N ASP A 53 -13.82 10.73 27.25
CA ASP A 53 -14.29 9.69 28.18
C ASP A 53 -13.12 8.93 28.83
N GLY A 54 -12.09 8.61 28.04
CA GLY A 54 -10.91 7.87 28.49
C GLY A 54 -10.02 8.64 29.46
N VAL A 55 -9.91 9.96 29.30
CA VAL A 55 -9.17 10.82 30.23
C VAL A 55 -10.01 11.29 31.43
N GLY A 56 -11.29 10.89 31.48
CA GLY A 56 -12.20 11.18 32.59
C GLY A 56 -13.04 12.46 32.43
N ILE A 57 -13.15 13.01 31.23
CA ILE A 57 -14.02 14.14 30.86
C ILE A 57 -15.26 13.59 30.15
N SER A 58 -16.37 13.41 30.87
CA SER A 58 -17.62 12.89 30.28
C SER A 58 -18.80 13.79 30.61
N LYS A 59 -19.67 14.05 29.61
CA LYS A 59 -20.89 14.88 29.74
C LYS A 59 -20.64 16.27 30.36
N GLY A 60 -19.52 16.91 30.03
CA GLY A 60 -19.20 18.24 30.56
C GLY A 60 -18.89 18.26 32.06
N LYS A 61 -18.40 17.14 32.63
CA LYS A 61 -17.84 17.08 33.99
C LYS A 61 -16.56 16.25 34.01
N LEU A 62 -15.64 16.63 34.90
CA LEU A 62 -14.44 15.85 35.20
C LEU A 62 -14.78 14.77 36.24
N SER A 63 -14.34 13.55 36.00
CA SER A 63 -14.44 12.42 36.92
C SER A 63 -13.47 12.60 38.10
N ASP A 64 -13.87 12.12 39.28
CA ASP A 64 -13.00 12.07 40.47
C ASP A 64 -11.76 11.16 40.26
N ASN A 65 -11.79 10.28 39.25
CA ASN A 65 -10.70 9.40 38.82
C ASN A 65 -10.22 9.74 37.39
N HIS A 66 -10.04 11.02 37.07
CA HIS A 66 -9.52 11.46 35.77
C HIS A 66 -8.03 11.11 35.60
N HIS A 67 -7.54 11.15 34.36
CA HIS A 67 -6.18 10.72 34.05
C HIS A 67 -5.16 11.59 34.80
N PRO A 68 -4.20 11.00 35.55
CA PRO A 68 -3.30 11.74 36.43
C PRO A 68 -2.36 12.68 35.67
N ASP A 69 -2.10 12.42 34.38
CA ASP A 69 -1.32 13.34 33.56
C ASP A 69 -2.06 14.66 33.27
N LEU A 70 -3.38 14.73 33.45
CA LEU A 70 -4.10 16.01 33.38
C LEU A 70 -3.85 16.90 34.61
N ASP A 71 -3.37 16.34 35.72
CA ASP A 71 -2.90 17.11 36.88
C ASP A 71 -1.48 17.67 36.65
N ASN A 72 -0.76 17.19 35.62
CA ASN A 72 0.56 17.70 35.26
C ASN A 72 0.42 19.04 34.53
N PRO A 73 0.96 20.16 35.06
CA PRO A 73 0.79 21.49 34.47
C PRO A 73 1.30 21.61 33.02
N ARG A 74 2.32 20.81 32.65
CA ARG A 74 2.90 20.82 31.29
C ARG A 74 2.00 20.09 30.31
N THR A 75 1.55 18.89 30.67
CA THR A 75 0.63 18.10 29.85
C THR A 75 -0.71 18.81 29.72
N PHE A 76 -1.20 19.42 30.80
CA PHE A 76 -2.39 20.26 30.81
C PHE A 76 -2.30 21.41 29.80
N ALA A 77 -1.17 22.15 29.75
CA ALA A 77 -0.98 23.25 28.82
C ALA A 77 -0.99 22.80 27.35
N VAL A 78 -0.39 21.64 27.05
CA VAL A 78 -0.38 21.06 25.69
C VAL A 78 -1.78 20.61 25.29
N VAL A 79 -2.48 19.89 26.17
CA VAL A 79 -3.86 19.44 25.93
C VAL A 79 -4.81 20.63 25.76
N GLN A 80 -4.64 21.69 26.57
CA GLN A 80 -5.42 22.91 26.45
C GLN A 80 -5.12 23.64 25.14
N GLY A 81 -3.87 23.68 24.70
CA GLY A 81 -3.45 24.23 23.41
C GLY A 81 -4.11 23.50 22.24
N LEU A 82 -4.05 22.17 22.23
CA LEU A 82 -4.67 21.34 21.19
C LEU A 82 -6.20 21.49 21.12
N LEU A 83 -6.88 21.54 22.27
CA LEU A 83 -8.32 21.80 22.32
C LEU A 83 -8.68 23.23 21.87
N ASN A 84 -7.84 24.23 22.17
CA ASN A 84 -8.02 25.58 21.63
C ASN A 84 -7.83 25.60 20.12
N SER A 85 -6.82 24.89 19.59
CA SER A 85 -6.62 24.77 18.13
C SER A 85 -7.81 24.11 17.45
N ILE A 86 -8.41 23.07 18.04
CA ILE A 86 -9.64 22.43 17.52
C ILE A 86 -10.82 23.41 17.55
N LYS A 87 -10.95 24.20 18.61
CA LYS A 87 -11.98 25.23 18.73
C LYS A 87 -11.79 26.35 17.68
N ASP A 88 -10.58 26.87 17.50
CA ASP A 88 -10.29 27.98 16.58
C ASP A 88 -10.36 27.54 15.11
N PHE A 89 -10.03 26.27 14.84
CA PHE A 89 -10.19 25.63 13.53
C PHE A 89 -11.63 25.71 13.01
N SER A 90 -12.61 25.72 13.90
CA SER A 90 -14.03 25.76 13.57
C SER A 90 -14.62 27.18 13.46
N ALA A 91 -13.90 28.22 13.87
CA ALA A 91 -14.35 29.62 13.81
C ALA A 91 -14.02 30.32 12.47
N THR A 92 -13.10 29.78 11.68
CA THR A 92 -12.61 30.38 10.41
C THR A 92 -13.48 30.05 9.18
N SER A 93 -14.58 29.30 9.34
CA SER A 93 -15.45 28.85 8.25
C SER A 93 -16.64 29.76 7.92
N ASP A 94 -16.77 30.93 8.55
CA ASP A 94 -18.08 31.62 8.69
C ASP A 94 -18.28 32.99 7.97
N GLU A 95 -17.47 33.42 6.99
CA GLU A 95 -17.79 34.66 6.22
C GLU A 95 -17.85 34.53 4.68
N PRO A 96 -18.98 34.93 4.04
CA PRO A 96 -19.07 35.13 2.60
C PRO A 96 -18.76 36.60 2.22
N PRO A 97 -17.94 36.90 1.20
CA PRO A 97 -17.78 38.28 0.74
C PRO A 97 -18.97 38.69 -0.15
N SER A 98 -19.70 39.73 0.27
CA SER A 98 -20.75 40.35 -0.55
C SER A 98 -20.16 41.30 -1.62
N PRO A 99 -20.80 41.43 -2.80
CA PRO A 99 -20.28 42.26 -3.88
C PRO A 99 -20.73 43.73 -3.73
N ARG A 100 -19.78 44.65 -3.52
CA ARG A 100 -19.94 46.08 -3.84
C ARG A 100 -18.74 46.58 -4.62
N GLY A 101 -19.01 47.03 -5.84
CA GLY A 101 -18.04 47.69 -6.69
C GLY A 101 -18.02 49.21 -6.54
N LEU A 102 -17.12 49.77 -7.36
CA LEU A 102 -17.08 51.13 -7.94
C LEU A 102 -16.58 52.28 -7.05
N GLN A 103 -15.40 52.79 -7.41
CA GLN A 103 -15.19 54.05 -8.16
C GLN A 103 -13.88 53.88 -8.97
N LYS A 104 -13.74 54.21 -10.26
CA LYS A 104 -14.30 55.32 -11.04
C LYS A 104 -14.68 54.90 -12.49
N THR A 105 -15.79 55.47 -12.93
CA THR A 105 -16.41 55.50 -14.26
C THR A 105 -15.76 56.60 -15.15
N PRO A 106 -16.27 57.03 -16.34
CA PRO A 106 -17.42 56.59 -17.15
C PRO A 106 -17.20 56.56 -18.70
N SER A 107 -18.08 55.86 -19.43
CA SER A 107 -18.88 56.45 -20.54
C SER A 107 -19.88 55.44 -21.12
N PHE A 108 -21.14 55.88 -21.18
CA PHE A 108 -22.30 55.33 -21.91
C PHE A 108 -22.70 56.40 -22.97
N PRO A 109 -23.72 56.23 -23.85
CA PRO A 109 -24.53 55.06 -24.22
C PRO A 109 -24.71 54.87 -25.75
N SER A 110 -25.35 53.78 -26.22
CA SER A 110 -26.59 53.83 -27.04
C SER A 110 -26.92 52.52 -27.79
N SER A 111 -28.13 52.00 -27.52
CA SER A 111 -29.14 51.42 -28.45
C SER A 111 -28.77 50.44 -29.57
N GLY A 112 -29.52 49.34 -29.67
CA GLY A 112 -29.77 48.65 -30.94
C GLY A 112 -30.25 47.20 -30.79
N ASP A 113 -31.50 46.95 -31.15
CA ASP A 113 -32.18 45.65 -31.17
C ASP A 113 -31.67 44.67 -32.26
N LEU A 114 -31.93 43.38 -32.00
CA LEU A 114 -32.09 42.22 -32.91
C LEU A 114 -30.88 41.38 -33.41
N SER A 115 -30.86 40.16 -32.87
CA SER A 115 -30.73 38.84 -33.55
C SER A 115 -29.43 38.01 -33.43
N SER A 116 -29.65 36.75 -33.03
CA SER A 116 -28.86 35.52 -33.26
C SER A 116 -27.55 35.28 -32.47
N HIS A 117 -27.36 33.99 -32.13
CA HIS A 117 -26.18 33.34 -31.54
C HIS A 117 -25.99 33.40 -30.02
N GLY A 118 -26.58 32.41 -29.34
CA GLY A 118 -26.09 31.94 -28.04
C GLY A 118 -24.78 31.17 -28.20
N SER A 119 -23.67 31.72 -27.72
CA SER A 119 -22.46 30.95 -27.48
C SER A 119 -22.58 30.26 -26.11
N LYS A 120 -22.38 28.94 -26.12
CA LYS A 120 -22.25 28.12 -24.91
C LYS A 120 -20.88 28.40 -24.31
N ILE A 121 -20.84 29.04 -23.14
CA ILE A 121 -19.70 28.94 -22.23
C ILE A 121 -19.61 27.46 -21.80
N SER A 122 -18.45 26.85 -21.96
CA SER A 122 -18.24 25.42 -21.80
C SER A 122 -18.39 24.97 -20.34
N ARG A 123 -18.90 23.74 -20.16
CA ARG A 123 -19.06 23.04 -18.86
C ARG A 123 -17.77 23.02 -18.02
N TRP A 124 -16.61 23.18 -18.65
CA TRP A 124 -15.29 23.15 -18.01
C TRP A 124 -14.98 24.33 -17.08
N GLN A 125 -15.67 25.48 -17.22
CA GLN A 125 -15.51 26.59 -16.28
C GLN A 125 -16.46 26.52 -15.07
N LYS A 126 -17.46 25.61 -15.08
CA LYS A 126 -18.27 25.29 -13.89
C LYS A 126 -17.63 24.19 -13.02
N THR A 127 -16.79 23.33 -13.59
CA THR A 127 -16.08 22.27 -12.84
C THR A 127 -14.88 22.82 -12.06
N SER A 128 -14.21 23.86 -12.57
CA SER A 128 -13.07 24.49 -11.87
C SER A 128 -13.45 25.19 -10.56
N TRP A 129 -14.72 25.59 -10.36
CA TRP A 129 -15.17 26.26 -9.14
C TRP A 129 -15.63 25.27 -8.05
N ALA A 130 -16.13 24.10 -8.43
CA ALA A 130 -16.46 23.02 -7.48
C ALA A 130 -15.20 22.29 -6.94
N LEU A 131 -14.13 22.21 -7.75
CA LEU A 131 -12.89 21.54 -7.35
C LEU A 131 -12.05 22.35 -6.34
N ARG A 132 -12.05 23.70 -6.41
CA ARG A 132 -11.30 24.54 -5.45
C ARG A 132 -11.94 24.62 -4.06
N GLY A 133 -13.26 24.48 -3.96
CA GLY A 133 -13.95 24.34 -2.66
C GLY A 133 -13.74 22.96 -2.03
N LYS A 134 -13.71 21.90 -2.86
CA LYS A 134 -13.51 20.51 -2.43
C LYS A 134 -12.13 20.24 -1.85
N LEU A 135 -11.06 20.74 -2.49
CA LEU A 135 -9.69 20.53 -2.00
C LEU A 135 -9.50 21.12 -0.59
N LYS A 136 -10.06 22.32 -0.34
CA LYS A 136 -10.03 22.99 0.96
C LYS A 136 -10.76 22.20 2.05
N GLN A 137 -11.91 21.59 1.74
CA GLN A 137 -12.68 20.79 2.70
C GLN A 137 -12.00 19.46 3.07
N THR A 138 -11.32 18.81 2.11
CA THR A 138 -10.54 17.59 2.39
C THR A 138 -9.33 17.88 3.28
N THR A 139 -8.56 18.93 2.95
CA THR A 139 -7.41 19.35 3.78
C THR A 139 -7.87 19.73 5.20
N HIS A 140 -9.07 20.31 5.33
CA HIS A 140 -9.59 20.68 6.64
C HIS A 140 -9.97 19.48 7.51
N VAL A 141 -10.61 18.45 6.96
CA VAL A 141 -10.95 17.22 7.73
C VAL A 141 -9.69 16.46 8.13
N GLN A 142 -8.66 16.46 7.28
CA GLN A 142 -7.36 15.84 7.57
C GLN A 142 -6.59 16.58 8.68
N ALA A 143 -6.58 17.93 8.66
CA ALA A 143 -5.96 18.72 9.73
C ALA A 143 -6.63 18.49 11.09
N LEU A 144 -7.98 18.40 11.12
CA LEU A 144 -8.74 18.09 12.33
C LEU A 144 -8.42 16.68 12.86
N ALA A 145 -8.30 15.69 11.97
CA ALA A 145 -7.90 14.33 12.35
C ALA A 145 -6.49 14.28 12.96
N SER A 146 -5.56 15.08 12.44
CA SER A 146 -4.21 15.24 13.00
C SER A 146 -4.26 15.78 14.43
N LEU A 147 -4.99 16.87 14.66
CA LEU A 147 -5.11 17.48 15.99
C LEU A 147 -5.72 16.53 17.04
N VAL A 148 -6.70 15.71 16.65
CA VAL A 148 -7.27 14.69 17.53
C VAL A 148 -6.29 13.54 17.77
N SER A 149 -5.50 13.15 16.77
CA SER A 149 -4.42 12.16 16.93
C SER A 149 -3.32 12.65 17.88
N ASP A 150 -2.98 13.94 17.83
CA ASP A 150 -2.01 14.56 18.72
C ASP A 150 -2.50 14.61 20.18
N LEU A 151 -3.81 14.79 20.40
CA LEU A 151 -4.40 14.65 21.74
C LEU A 151 -4.21 13.24 22.31
N TYR A 152 -4.39 12.21 21.48
CA TYR A 152 -4.18 10.81 21.86
C TYR A 152 -2.71 10.47 22.13
N SER A 153 -1.77 11.13 21.47
CA SER A 153 -0.34 10.91 21.68
C SER A 153 0.18 11.60 22.95
N VAL A 154 -0.37 12.76 23.29
CA VAL A 154 0.00 13.55 24.49
C VAL A 154 -0.58 12.94 25.76
N VAL A 155 -1.84 12.49 25.74
CA VAL A 155 -2.45 11.73 26.84
C VAL A 155 -3.15 10.52 26.25
N SER A 156 -2.52 9.36 26.39
CA SER A 156 -3.11 8.09 25.97
C SER A 156 -4.13 7.62 27.02
N PRO A 157 -5.42 7.49 26.66
CA PRO A 157 -6.44 7.06 27.60
C PRO A 157 -6.32 5.59 28.06
N ASP A 158 -5.44 4.79 27.44
CA ASP A 158 -5.33 3.34 27.69
C ASP A 158 -4.41 2.98 28.88
N THR A 159 -3.74 3.95 29.51
CA THR A 159 -2.70 3.68 30.53
C THR A 159 -3.16 3.65 31.99
N THR A 160 -4.43 3.94 32.33
CA THR A 160 -4.91 3.85 33.72
C THR A 160 -6.06 2.86 33.91
N GLY A 161 -5.70 1.62 34.27
CA GLY A 161 -6.50 0.79 35.18
C GLY A 161 -7.87 0.30 34.70
N SER A 162 -7.86 -0.84 34.00
CA SER A 162 -8.88 -1.90 34.11
C SER A 162 -10.34 -1.49 33.92
N LYS A 163 -10.71 -1.11 32.69
CA LYS A 163 -11.98 -1.53 32.06
C LYS A 163 -11.74 -1.73 30.57
N ALA A 164 -11.42 -2.96 30.17
CA ALA A 164 -11.49 -3.40 28.78
C ALA A 164 -12.95 -3.32 28.30
N LEU A 165 -13.33 -2.18 27.74
CA LEU A 165 -14.57 -2.02 26.99
C LEU A 165 -14.31 -2.50 25.56
N THR A 166 -14.62 -3.77 25.38
CA THR A 166 -15.16 -4.40 24.16
C THR A 166 -15.48 -3.41 23.02
N ARG A 167 -14.56 -3.25 22.09
CA ARG A 167 -14.88 -2.89 20.71
C ARG A 167 -13.93 -3.68 19.81
N THR A 168 -14.48 -4.67 19.11
CA THR A 168 -13.86 -5.34 17.96
C THR A 168 -13.45 -4.27 16.95
N PRO A 169 -12.18 -4.17 16.53
CA PRO A 169 -11.83 -3.41 15.34
C PRO A 169 -12.50 -4.11 14.13
N SER A 170 -13.27 -3.38 13.34
CA SER A 170 -13.68 -3.86 12.01
C SER A 170 -12.50 -3.61 11.06
N PHE A 171 -12.24 -4.50 10.09
CA PHE A 171 -11.19 -4.30 9.10
C PHE A 171 -11.35 -3.00 8.27
N LYS A 172 -12.52 -2.36 8.31
CA LYS A 172 -12.77 -1.00 7.76
C LYS A 172 -11.99 0.11 8.46
N ASP A 173 -11.43 -0.15 9.65
CA ASP A 173 -10.59 0.79 10.41
C ASP A 173 -9.08 0.72 10.04
N LEU A 174 -8.70 -0.09 9.04
CA LEU A 174 -7.34 -0.13 8.49
C LEU A 174 -7.09 1.11 7.62
N SER A 175 -6.40 2.11 8.18
CA SER A 175 -6.00 3.29 7.41
C SER A 175 -5.05 2.92 6.27
N ILE A 176 -5.33 3.50 5.10
CA ILE A 176 -4.52 3.44 3.89
C ILE A 176 -3.28 4.32 4.15
N SER A 177 -2.09 3.73 4.18
CA SER A 177 -0.85 4.43 3.87
C SER A 177 -0.53 4.16 2.39
N ALA A 178 0.06 5.14 1.71
CA ALA A 178 0.25 5.11 0.26
C ALA A 178 1.35 4.13 -0.23
N ASP A 179 1.97 3.35 0.66
CA ASP A 179 3.19 2.57 0.41
C ASP A 179 3.05 1.05 0.60
N GLU A 180 1.87 0.47 0.35
CA GLU A 180 1.75 -1.01 0.40
C GLU A 180 2.22 -1.71 -0.88
N GLN A 181 3.00 -2.77 -0.67
CA GLN A 181 3.50 -3.68 -1.70
C GLN A 181 2.35 -4.41 -2.43
N PRO A 182 2.47 -4.77 -3.72
CA PRO A 182 1.36 -5.34 -4.52
C PRO A 182 0.69 -6.57 -3.88
N TYR A 183 1.46 -7.45 -3.26
CA TYR A 183 0.95 -8.65 -2.60
C TYR A 183 0.15 -8.36 -1.32
N ALA A 184 0.39 -7.22 -0.64
CA ALA A 184 -0.34 -6.82 0.55
C ALA A 184 -1.74 -6.34 0.19
N VAL A 185 -1.87 -5.67 -0.96
CA VAL A 185 -3.15 -5.32 -1.58
C VAL A 185 -3.91 -6.57 -1.99
N GLU A 186 -3.26 -7.53 -2.68
CA GLU A 186 -3.89 -8.80 -3.05
C GLU A 186 -4.35 -9.62 -1.84
N ILE A 187 -3.52 -9.74 -0.79
CA ILE A 187 -3.89 -10.46 0.44
C ILE A 187 -4.99 -9.73 1.20
N ARG A 188 -4.99 -8.39 1.19
CA ARG A 188 -6.05 -7.58 1.82
C ARG A 188 -7.37 -7.70 1.05
N GLU A 189 -7.35 -7.63 -0.27
CA GLU A 189 -8.52 -7.89 -1.12
C GLU A 189 -9.04 -9.32 -0.95
N LEU A 190 -8.14 -10.29 -0.78
CA LEU A 190 -8.45 -11.69 -0.50
C LEU A 190 -9.11 -11.86 0.88
N LEU A 191 -8.57 -11.24 1.93
CA LEU A 191 -9.14 -11.24 3.27
C LEU A 191 -10.48 -10.49 3.32
N GLN A 192 -10.58 -9.37 2.60
CA GLN A 192 -11.80 -8.59 2.47
C GLN A 192 -12.89 -9.38 1.73
N LYS A 193 -12.58 -10.05 0.61
CA LYS A 193 -13.53 -10.94 -0.07
C LYS A 193 -14.00 -12.09 0.81
N ILE A 194 -13.11 -12.66 1.63
CA ILE A 194 -13.48 -13.72 2.59
C ILE A 194 -14.38 -13.16 3.70
N GLU A 195 -14.10 -11.97 4.25
CA GLU A 195 -14.99 -11.32 5.22
C GLU A 195 -16.33 -10.91 4.60
N GLU A 196 -16.32 -10.40 3.36
CA GLU A 196 -17.51 -10.08 2.58
C GLU A 196 -18.32 -11.34 2.26
N GLU A 197 -17.71 -12.50 2.02
CA GLU A 197 -18.40 -13.78 1.90
C GLU A 197 -18.96 -14.28 3.25
N MET A 198 -18.29 -13.94 4.36
CA MET A 198 -18.80 -14.17 5.71
C MET A 198 -19.99 -13.25 6.04
N GLU A 199 -19.99 -12.00 5.54
CA GLU A 199 -21.10 -11.05 5.65
C GLU A 199 -22.25 -11.36 4.66
N GLY A 200 -21.94 -11.82 3.45
CA GLY A 200 -22.84 -12.21 2.36
C GLY A 200 -23.52 -13.58 2.54
N ASN A 201 -23.18 -14.29 3.63
CA ASN A 201 -24.11 -15.22 4.28
C ASN A 201 -25.04 -14.41 5.20
N ASP A 202 -25.94 -13.64 4.59
CA ASP A 202 -27.02 -12.82 5.17
C ASP A 202 -27.54 -13.32 6.54
N SER A 203 -26.78 -13.07 7.63
CA SER A 203 -27.11 -13.58 8.98
C SER A 203 -26.20 -13.14 10.13
N ASN A 204 -25.14 -12.33 9.96
CA ASN A 204 -24.42 -11.84 11.15
C ASN A 204 -25.29 -10.92 12.03
N ASP A 205 -26.27 -10.22 11.44
CA ASP A 205 -27.30 -9.47 12.17
C ASP A 205 -28.46 -10.35 12.71
N LYS A 206 -28.47 -11.66 12.41
CA LYS A 206 -29.49 -12.62 12.87
C LYS A 206 -28.90 -13.84 13.58
N ARG A 207 -27.64 -13.79 14.03
CA ARG A 207 -27.06 -14.91 14.77
C ARG A 207 -27.79 -15.06 16.11
N ILE A 208 -28.35 -16.23 16.36
CA ILE A 208 -29.03 -16.51 17.63
C ILE A 208 -27.99 -16.47 18.76
N GLN A 209 -28.18 -15.55 19.71
CA GLN A 209 -27.25 -15.32 20.82
C GLN A 209 -26.98 -16.62 21.58
N LYS A 210 -25.70 -16.94 21.85
CA LYS A 210 -25.19 -18.18 22.50
C LYS A 210 -25.07 -19.45 21.65
N THR A 211 -25.22 -19.37 20.33
CA THR A 211 -24.93 -20.52 19.46
C THR A 211 -23.46 -20.92 19.52
N CYS A 212 -23.19 -22.24 19.48
CA CYS A 212 -21.87 -22.85 19.44
C CYS A 212 -21.02 -22.71 20.72
N GLU A 213 -21.59 -22.31 21.86
CA GLU A 213 -20.86 -22.22 23.14
C GLU A 213 -20.45 -23.58 23.72
N TRP A 214 -21.11 -24.66 23.30
CA TRP A 214 -20.88 -26.00 23.83
C TRP A 214 -19.43 -26.49 23.63
N ILE A 215 -18.75 -26.10 22.54
CA ILE A 215 -17.37 -26.53 22.26
C ILE A 215 -16.38 -25.96 23.27
N LEU A 216 -16.65 -24.75 23.77
CA LEU A 216 -15.78 -24.03 24.71
C LEU A 216 -15.72 -24.72 26.08
N HIS A 217 -16.68 -25.64 26.34
CA HIS A 217 -16.78 -26.39 27.59
C HIS A 217 -16.34 -27.85 27.45
N ARG A 218 -15.86 -28.27 26.26
CA ARG A 218 -15.39 -29.63 26.03
C ARG A 218 -13.98 -29.82 26.57
N ASP A 219 -13.76 -30.97 27.21
CA ASP A 219 -12.48 -31.30 27.83
C ASP A 219 -11.35 -31.24 26.81
N GLU A 220 -11.55 -31.72 25.59
CA GLU A 220 -10.54 -31.71 24.51
C GLU A 220 -10.11 -30.28 24.14
N PHE A 221 -11.07 -29.35 24.07
CA PHE A 221 -10.81 -27.95 23.77
C PHE A 221 -10.14 -27.23 24.95
N LEU A 222 -10.62 -27.48 26.17
CA LEU A 222 -10.04 -26.93 27.40
C LEU A 222 -8.61 -27.43 27.63
N GLU A 223 -8.32 -28.71 27.40
CA GLU A 223 -6.97 -29.28 27.46
C GLU A 223 -6.06 -28.72 26.37
N TRP A 224 -6.59 -28.51 25.15
CA TRP A 224 -5.83 -27.87 24.07
C TRP A 224 -5.46 -26.43 24.41
N GLN A 225 -6.37 -25.65 25.01
CA GLN A 225 -6.15 -24.24 25.33
C GLN A 225 -5.09 -24.03 26.44
N LYS A 226 -4.90 -24.99 27.35
CA LYS A 226 -3.91 -24.90 28.44
C LYS A 226 -2.49 -24.65 27.93
N PRO A 227 -1.66 -23.85 28.63
CA PRO A 227 -0.25 -23.68 28.30
C PRO A 227 0.52 -25.01 28.27
N SER A 228 1.42 -25.18 27.32
CA SER A 228 2.29 -26.36 27.20
C SER A 228 3.69 -25.99 26.72
N SER A 229 4.68 -26.81 27.07
CA SER A 229 6.07 -26.67 26.61
C SER A 229 6.31 -27.25 25.20
N SER A 230 5.28 -27.80 24.57
CA SER A 230 5.30 -28.31 23.20
C SER A 230 4.09 -27.79 22.43
N SER A 231 4.17 -27.84 21.11
CA SER A 231 3.07 -27.52 20.22
C SER A 231 1.90 -28.47 20.41
N LYS A 232 0.69 -27.97 20.13
CA LYS A 232 -0.57 -28.71 20.25
C LYS A 232 -1.40 -28.50 18.99
N LEU A 233 -2.09 -29.53 18.55
CA LEU A 233 -3.02 -29.43 17.43
C LEU A 233 -4.35 -30.07 17.83
N ILE A 234 -5.46 -29.36 17.64
CA ILE A 234 -6.80 -29.93 17.73
C ILE A 234 -7.45 -29.94 16.34
N TRP A 235 -7.96 -31.11 15.95
CA TRP A 235 -8.74 -31.25 14.73
C TRP A 235 -10.22 -31.41 15.05
N ILE A 236 -11.03 -30.41 14.70
CA ILE A 236 -12.49 -30.45 14.83
C ILE A 236 -13.07 -30.95 13.50
N LYS A 237 -13.53 -32.21 13.48
CA LYS A 237 -14.10 -32.82 12.27
C LYS A 237 -15.61 -32.99 12.40
N GLY A 238 -16.32 -32.73 11.31
CA GLY A 238 -17.78 -32.89 11.29
C GLY A 238 -18.35 -33.05 9.88
N PRO A 239 -19.53 -33.70 9.74
CA PRO A 239 -20.19 -33.86 8.44
C PRO A 239 -20.55 -32.52 7.76
N ALA A 240 -20.92 -32.58 6.49
CA ALA A 240 -21.43 -31.41 5.77
C ALA A 240 -22.71 -30.88 6.43
N GLY A 241 -22.85 -29.55 6.51
CA GLY A 241 -24.06 -28.91 7.03
C GLY A 241 -24.18 -28.78 8.56
N PHE A 242 -23.18 -29.21 9.34
CA PHE A 242 -23.16 -29.10 10.81
C PHE A 242 -22.73 -27.73 11.35
N GLY A 243 -22.51 -26.73 10.49
CA GLY A 243 -22.17 -25.37 10.92
C GLY A 243 -20.71 -25.18 11.37
N LYS A 244 -19.78 -25.99 10.88
CA LYS A 244 -18.34 -25.93 11.25
C LYS A 244 -17.71 -24.54 11.10
N THR A 245 -17.95 -23.85 9.99
CA THR A 245 -17.44 -22.48 9.77
C THR A 245 -17.97 -21.50 10.82
N VAL A 246 -19.26 -21.63 11.19
CA VAL A 246 -19.91 -20.81 12.23
C VAL A 246 -19.36 -21.13 13.63
N LEU A 247 -19.04 -22.40 13.89
CA LEU A 247 -18.37 -22.88 15.09
C LEU A 247 -16.94 -22.30 15.18
N CYS A 248 -16.14 -22.41 14.11
CA CYS A 248 -14.80 -21.83 14.03
C CYS A 248 -14.80 -20.33 14.23
N ALA A 249 -15.72 -19.60 13.59
CA ALA A 249 -15.86 -18.16 13.79
C ALA A 249 -16.15 -17.83 15.26
N ARG A 250 -16.98 -18.62 15.96
CA ARG A 250 -17.22 -18.43 17.40
C ARG A 250 -15.98 -18.69 18.25
N ILE A 251 -15.22 -19.73 17.90
CA ILE A 251 -13.97 -20.09 18.59
C ILE A 251 -12.95 -18.97 18.42
N VAL A 252 -12.76 -18.46 17.20
CA VAL A 252 -11.88 -17.32 16.92
C VAL A 252 -12.30 -16.11 17.76
N GLN A 253 -13.58 -15.75 17.77
CA GLN A 253 -14.11 -14.66 18.60
C GLN A 253 -13.82 -14.85 20.10
N GLU A 254 -13.89 -16.09 20.60
CA GLU A 254 -13.54 -16.38 22.00
C GLU A 254 -12.04 -16.25 22.26
N LEU A 255 -11.22 -16.79 21.35
CA LEU A 255 -9.77 -16.76 21.45
C LEU A 255 -9.25 -15.32 21.40
N GLU A 256 -9.77 -14.48 20.50
CA GLU A 256 -9.41 -13.06 20.45
C GLU A 256 -9.80 -12.30 21.73
N ARG A 257 -10.87 -12.73 22.41
CA ARG A 257 -11.32 -12.13 23.67
C ARG A 257 -10.55 -12.62 24.90
N THR A 258 -10.07 -13.87 24.88
CA THR A 258 -9.57 -14.57 26.08
C THR A 258 -8.09 -14.93 26.05
N ALA A 259 -7.51 -15.16 24.87
CA ALA A 259 -6.11 -15.50 24.73
C ALA A 259 -5.24 -14.26 25.00
N GLN A 260 -4.14 -14.47 25.69
CA GLN A 260 -3.10 -13.44 25.82
C GLN A 260 -2.09 -13.52 24.67
N GLU A 261 -2.05 -14.68 24.01
CA GLU A 261 -1.19 -14.96 22.87
C GLU A 261 -1.81 -14.45 21.55
N PRO A 262 -0.99 -14.07 20.55
CA PRO A 262 -1.49 -13.60 19.27
C PRO A 262 -2.23 -14.70 18.50
N VAL A 263 -3.43 -14.36 18.02
CA VAL A 263 -4.32 -15.25 17.26
C VAL A 263 -4.34 -14.83 15.78
N ALA A 264 -4.11 -15.79 14.89
CA ALA A 264 -4.27 -15.63 13.44
C ALA A 264 -5.17 -16.74 12.89
N TYR A 265 -5.99 -16.43 11.90
CA TYR A 265 -6.98 -17.36 11.37
C TYR A 265 -7.12 -17.23 9.86
N PHE A 266 -7.56 -18.31 9.21
CA PHE A 266 -7.86 -18.32 7.79
C PHE A 266 -9.05 -19.25 7.52
N PHE A 267 -10.02 -18.78 6.73
CA PHE A 267 -11.22 -19.53 6.36
C PHE A 267 -11.14 -19.87 4.86
N LEU A 268 -10.94 -21.15 4.54
CA LEU A 268 -11.02 -21.61 3.17
C LEU A 268 -12.48 -21.66 2.75
N SER A 269 -12.84 -20.83 1.77
CA SER A 269 -14.18 -20.78 1.21
C SER A 269 -14.29 -21.62 -0.05
N SER A 270 -15.48 -22.16 -0.23
CA SER A 270 -15.84 -22.91 -1.41
C SER A 270 -16.05 -22.07 -2.68
N ARG A 271 -16.03 -20.75 -2.54
CA ARG A 271 -16.34 -19.77 -3.59
C ARG A 271 -15.09 -19.02 -4.06
N TYR A 272 -13.94 -19.34 -3.49
CA TYR A 272 -12.68 -18.69 -3.73
C TYR A 272 -11.88 -19.35 -4.87
N ASP A 273 -11.32 -18.55 -5.78
CA ASP A 273 -10.54 -19.02 -6.93
C ASP A 273 -9.16 -19.63 -6.56
N GLY A 274 -8.68 -19.45 -5.33
CA GLY A 274 -7.37 -19.97 -4.88
C GLY A 274 -7.41 -21.28 -4.09
N ARG A 275 -8.41 -22.13 -4.30
CA ARG A 275 -8.52 -23.48 -3.71
C ARG A 275 -7.39 -24.43 -4.07
N ASP A 276 -6.64 -24.08 -5.11
CA ASP A 276 -5.47 -24.82 -5.58
C ASP A 276 -4.20 -24.58 -4.75
N ASP A 277 -4.19 -23.59 -3.84
CA ASP A 277 -3.03 -23.26 -3.01
C ASP A 277 -3.35 -23.15 -1.50
N PRO A 278 -3.18 -24.24 -0.73
CA PRO A 278 -3.33 -24.23 0.73
C PRO A 278 -2.30 -23.33 1.44
N PHE A 279 -1.20 -22.95 0.79
CA PHE A 279 -0.20 -22.04 1.37
C PHE A 279 -0.69 -20.59 1.48
N SER A 280 -1.84 -20.27 0.87
CA SER A 280 -2.56 -19.02 1.12
C SER A 280 -2.85 -18.80 2.60
N ALA A 281 -3.10 -19.87 3.36
CA ALA A 281 -3.28 -19.80 4.81
C ALA A 281 -2.02 -19.26 5.53
N ILE A 282 -0.83 -19.69 5.12
CA ILE A 282 0.44 -19.22 5.71
C ILE A 282 0.67 -17.74 5.40
N ARG A 283 0.37 -17.31 4.17
CA ARG A 283 0.46 -15.89 3.80
C ARG A 283 -0.49 -15.04 4.64
N ALA A 284 -1.73 -15.47 4.81
CA ALA A 284 -2.72 -14.79 5.64
C ALA A 284 -2.27 -14.72 7.11
N TRP A 285 -1.83 -15.84 7.69
CA TRP A 285 -1.34 -15.86 9.07
C TRP A 285 -0.14 -14.95 9.28
N LEU A 286 0.84 -14.97 8.37
CA LEU A 286 1.98 -14.06 8.41
C LEU A 286 1.53 -12.61 8.44
N THR A 287 0.66 -12.21 7.52
CA THR A 287 0.14 -10.83 7.44
C THR A 287 -0.56 -10.40 8.72
N MET A 288 -1.47 -11.23 9.24
CA MET A 288 -2.19 -10.93 10.48
C MET A 288 -1.25 -10.83 11.69
N MET A 289 -0.25 -11.72 11.76
CA MET A 289 0.74 -11.71 12.84
C MET A 289 1.63 -10.47 12.78
N ILE A 290 2.06 -10.04 11.59
CA ILE A 290 2.84 -8.81 11.38
C ILE A 290 2.04 -7.56 11.80
N GLN A 291 0.73 -7.54 11.54
CA GLN A 291 -0.12 -6.43 11.94
C GLN A 291 -0.34 -6.40 13.46
N ARG A 292 -0.57 -7.57 14.07
CA ARG A 292 -0.98 -7.69 15.48
C ARG A 292 0.17 -7.78 16.47
N SER A 293 1.40 -8.09 16.02
CA SER A 293 2.58 -8.24 16.88
C SER A 293 3.78 -7.46 16.34
N PRO A 294 4.29 -6.45 17.08
CA PRO A 294 5.52 -5.74 16.73
C PRO A 294 6.72 -6.69 16.58
N ALA A 295 6.83 -7.70 17.45
CA ALA A 295 7.90 -8.70 17.35
C ALA A 295 7.84 -9.53 16.07
N ALA A 296 6.62 -9.88 15.60
CA ALA A 296 6.43 -10.58 14.33
C ALA A 296 6.86 -9.70 13.14
N ARG A 297 6.54 -8.40 13.19
CA ARG A 297 6.97 -7.42 12.18
C ARG A 297 8.48 -7.33 12.08
N ASP A 298 9.17 -7.24 13.21
CA ASP A 298 10.64 -7.14 13.24
C ASP A 298 11.30 -8.41 12.68
N ILE A 299 10.79 -9.59 13.04
CA ILE A 299 11.30 -10.87 12.54
C ILE A 299 11.14 -10.96 11.03
N VAL A 300 9.93 -10.76 10.51
CA VAL A 300 9.67 -10.91 9.06
C VAL A 300 10.37 -9.82 8.26
N THR A 301 10.46 -8.59 8.78
CA THR A 301 11.23 -7.51 8.14
C THR A 301 12.70 -7.88 8.08
N LYS A 302 13.29 -8.46 9.13
CA LYS A 302 14.67 -8.96 9.11
C LYS A 302 14.86 -10.12 8.12
N THR A 303 13.93 -11.09 8.07
CA THR A 303 13.99 -12.20 7.11
C THR A 303 13.89 -11.68 5.67
N ARG A 304 13.04 -10.67 5.42
CA ARG A 304 12.90 -10.01 4.12
C ARG A 304 14.14 -9.19 3.74
N LEU A 305 14.68 -8.40 4.66
CA LEU A 305 15.92 -7.63 4.46
C LEU A 305 17.13 -8.54 4.20
N SER A 306 17.07 -9.83 4.57
CA SER A 306 18.12 -10.81 4.26
C SER A 306 18.07 -11.36 2.83
N GLN A 307 17.03 -11.07 2.04
CA GLN A 307 16.89 -11.57 0.67
C GLN A 307 16.37 -10.51 -0.30
N HIS A 308 17.19 -10.20 -1.30
CA HIS A 308 16.92 -9.22 -2.35
C HIS A 308 16.02 -9.80 -3.46
N GLU A 309 14.84 -10.30 -3.09
CA GLU A 309 13.79 -10.67 -4.06
C GLU A 309 12.72 -9.55 -4.10
N PRO A 310 12.37 -8.99 -5.28
CA PRO A 310 11.28 -8.01 -5.39
C PRO A 310 9.91 -8.63 -5.08
N LEU A 311 9.74 -9.94 -5.34
CA LEU A 311 8.56 -10.75 -4.99
C LEU A 311 9.03 -12.00 -4.22
N ALA A 312 8.52 -12.19 -3.01
CA ALA A 312 8.95 -13.29 -2.15
C ALA A 312 8.51 -14.66 -2.70
N SER A 313 9.47 -15.56 -2.95
CA SER A 313 9.17 -16.94 -3.35
C SER A 313 8.42 -17.72 -2.25
N GLN A 314 7.76 -18.83 -2.60
CA GLN A 314 7.08 -19.71 -1.62
C GLN A 314 8.06 -20.23 -0.53
N ALA A 315 9.32 -20.48 -0.91
CA ALA A 315 10.37 -20.87 0.04
C ALA A 315 10.71 -19.73 1.01
N THR A 316 10.77 -18.48 0.52
CA THR A 316 10.99 -17.29 1.33
C THR A 316 9.85 -17.09 2.33
N ILE A 317 8.60 -17.26 1.89
CA ILE A 317 7.39 -17.18 2.72
C ILE A 317 7.42 -18.26 3.82
N LEU A 318 7.73 -19.51 3.48
CA LEU A 318 7.82 -20.60 4.46
C LEU A 318 8.94 -20.40 5.47
N ARG A 319 10.08 -19.84 5.05
CA ARG A 319 11.18 -19.49 5.95
C ARG A 319 10.77 -18.40 6.93
N ALA A 320 10.16 -17.31 6.44
CA ALA A 320 9.64 -16.24 7.28
C ALA A 320 8.61 -16.76 8.29
N PHE A 321 7.73 -17.67 7.87
CA PHE A 321 6.75 -18.32 8.74
C PHE A 321 7.41 -19.15 9.86
N ARG A 322 8.43 -19.95 9.53
CA ARG A 322 9.17 -20.74 10.51
C ARG A 322 9.90 -19.86 11.53
N GLU A 323 10.57 -18.81 11.06
CA GLU A 323 11.27 -17.86 11.94
C GLU A 323 10.29 -17.11 12.85
N LEU A 324 9.13 -16.71 12.33
CA LEU A 324 8.07 -16.06 13.10
C LEU A 324 7.50 -16.97 14.19
N ILE A 325 7.19 -18.23 13.88
CA ILE A 325 6.66 -19.19 14.86
C ILE A 325 7.67 -19.46 15.98
N VAL A 326 8.97 -19.51 15.67
CA VAL A 326 10.02 -19.66 16.69
C VAL A 326 10.18 -18.39 17.52
N GLY A 327 10.12 -17.21 16.90
CA GLY A 327 10.34 -15.94 17.59
C GLY A 327 9.13 -15.39 18.35
N VAL A 328 7.92 -15.91 18.10
CA VAL A 328 6.67 -15.50 18.77
C VAL A 328 6.07 -16.71 19.51
N PRO A 329 6.51 -16.99 20.75
CA PRO A 329 6.06 -18.16 21.50
C PRO A 329 4.57 -18.08 21.84
N GLY A 330 3.88 -19.23 21.77
CA GLY A 330 2.49 -19.39 22.20
C GLY A 330 1.43 -18.97 21.18
N CYS A 331 1.80 -18.56 19.97
CA CYS A 331 0.85 -18.14 18.93
C CYS A 331 -0.21 -19.20 18.61
N ILE A 332 -1.42 -18.73 18.27
CA ILE A 332 -2.58 -19.57 17.97
C ILE A 332 -2.95 -19.40 16.49
N LEU A 333 -2.94 -20.51 15.74
CA LEU A 333 -3.25 -20.53 14.31
C LEU A 333 -4.54 -21.34 14.07
N VAL A 334 -5.51 -20.73 13.40
CA VAL A 334 -6.81 -21.36 13.10
C VAL A 334 -7.01 -21.49 11.59
N LEU A 335 -7.40 -22.69 11.14
CA LEU A 335 -7.74 -22.99 9.75
C LEU A 335 -9.13 -23.63 9.67
N ASP A 336 -10.07 -23.00 8.96
CA ASP A 336 -11.35 -23.62 8.61
C ASP A 336 -11.38 -24.04 7.14
N GLY A 337 -12.05 -25.15 6.84
CA GLY A 337 -12.37 -25.55 5.47
C GLY A 337 -11.21 -26.21 4.71
N LEU A 338 -10.26 -26.88 5.39
CA LEU A 338 -9.13 -27.54 4.70
C LEU A 338 -9.59 -28.58 3.66
N ASP A 339 -10.78 -29.16 3.84
CA ASP A 339 -11.40 -30.08 2.87
C ASP A 339 -11.87 -29.41 1.57
N GLU A 340 -11.88 -28.08 1.49
CA GLU A 340 -12.31 -27.32 0.31
C GLU A 340 -11.17 -27.10 -0.70
N CYS A 341 -9.94 -27.52 -0.40
CA CYS A 341 -8.79 -27.46 -1.31
C CYS A 341 -8.83 -28.58 -2.37
N THR A 342 -8.39 -28.28 -3.60
CA THR A 342 -8.38 -29.23 -4.74
C THR A 342 -7.14 -30.15 -4.75
N GLY A 343 -6.05 -29.73 -4.08
CA GLY A 343 -4.75 -30.42 -4.07
C GLY A 343 -4.65 -31.64 -3.13
N MET A 344 -5.59 -32.57 -3.13
CA MET A 344 -5.61 -33.73 -2.20
C MET A 344 -4.69 -34.90 -2.59
N THR A 345 -3.85 -34.74 -3.61
CA THR A 345 -2.95 -35.81 -4.12
C THR A 345 -1.46 -35.48 -3.90
N ASN A 346 -0.64 -36.50 -3.61
CA ASN A 346 0.79 -36.36 -3.25
C ASN A 346 1.73 -35.89 -4.38
N THR A 347 1.24 -35.51 -5.55
CA THR A 347 2.07 -35.28 -6.75
C THR A 347 2.43 -33.82 -7.01
N ASP A 348 1.88 -32.86 -6.25
CA ASP A 348 2.05 -31.42 -6.48
C ASP A 348 2.72 -30.71 -5.28
N THR A 349 3.58 -29.75 -5.58
CA THR A 349 4.20 -28.78 -4.65
C THR A 349 3.21 -27.85 -3.96
N LYS A 350 1.95 -27.78 -4.42
CA LYS A 350 0.85 -27.05 -3.76
C LYS A 350 -0.22 -27.98 -3.17
N SER A 351 0.12 -29.24 -2.90
CA SER A 351 -0.84 -30.19 -2.34
C SER A 351 -1.08 -30.03 -0.83
N VAL A 352 -2.25 -30.44 -0.34
CA VAL A 352 -2.63 -30.46 1.08
C VAL A 352 -1.68 -31.34 1.92
N PRO A 353 -1.29 -32.55 1.48
CA PRO A 353 -0.27 -33.34 2.19
C PRO A 353 1.07 -32.62 2.34
N HIS A 354 1.53 -31.92 1.29
CA HIS A 354 2.77 -31.16 1.35
C HIS A 354 2.64 -29.96 2.30
N PHE A 355 1.53 -29.23 2.25
CA PHE A 355 1.22 -28.16 3.19
C PHE A 355 1.23 -28.62 4.65
N LEU A 356 0.55 -29.73 4.97
CA LEU A 356 0.53 -30.30 6.33
C LEU A 356 1.92 -30.77 6.77
N GLN A 357 2.72 -31.33 5.86
CA GLN A 357 4.10 -31.70 6.14
C GLN A 357 4.97 -30.47 6.49
N GLU A 358 4.86 -29.39 5.71
CA GLU A 358 5.58 -28.14 5.94
C GLU A 358 5.16 -27.48 7.26
N LEU A 359 3.86 -27.48 7.56
CA LEU A 359 3.31 -26.97 8.80
C LEU A 359 3.82 -27.76 10.01
N ARG A 360 3.88 -29.10 9.92
CA ARG A 360 4.43 -29.98 10.96
C ARG A 360 5.90 -29.66 11.23
N ILE A 361 6.70 -29.49 10.18
CA ILE A 361 8.12 -29.12 10.30
C ILE A 361 8.24 -27.75 10.99
N ALA A 362 7.40 -26.78 10.63
CA ALA A 362 7.48 -25.43 11.17
C ALA A 362 7.18 -25.34 12.67
N ILE A 363 6.25 -26.14 13.19
CA ILE A 363 5.88 -26.10 14.61
C ILE A 363 6.68 -27.07 15.49
N THR A 364 7.63 -27.80 14.91
CA THR A 364 8.46 -28.73 15.68
C THR A 364 9.34 -27.94 16.65
N ASN A 365 9.36 -28.33 17.92
CA ASN A 365 10.06 -27.64 19.02
C ASN A 365 9.56 -26.21 19.33
N THR A 366 8.31 -25.89 19.00
CA THR A 366 7.68 -24.62 19.41
C THR A 366 6.55 -24.85 20.41
N THR A 367 5.93 -23.77 20.90
CA THR A 367 4.75 -23.80 21.78
C THR A 367 3.46 -23.40 21.05
N THR A 368 3.47 -23.40 19.72
CA THR A 368 2.35 -23.00 18.86
C THR A 368 1.14 -23.92 19.03
N LYS A 369 -0.06 -23.32 19.08
CA LYS A 369 -1.33 -24.05 19.12
C LYS A 369 -2.02 -23.93 17.76
N ILE A 370 -2.40 -25.05 17.17
CA ILE A 370 -3.11 -25.10 15.89
C ILE A 370 -4.53 -25.66 16.10
N LEU A 371 -5.52 -25.02 15.48
CA LEU A 371 -6.87 -25.56 15.33
C LEU A 371 -7.20 -25.71 13.86
N ILE A 372 -7.60 -26.91 13.45
CA ILE A 372 -8.07 -27.18 12.09
C ILE A 372 -9.51 -27.65 12.16
N SER A 373 -10.36 -27.11 11.29
CA SER A 373 -11.73 -27.58 11.06
C SER A 373 -11.90 -28.05 9.63
N SER A 374 -12.45 -29.25 9.47
CA SER A 374 -12.73 -29.83 8.16
C SER A 374 -13.76 -30.95 8.21
N ARG A 375 -14.10 -31.53 7.06
CA ARG A 375 -14.68 -32.89 7.00
C ARG A 375 -13.65 -33.94 7.40
N GLY A 376 -14.12 -35.13 7.79
CA GLY A 376 -13.29 -36.28 8.15
C GLY A 376 -12.66 -36.96 6.94
N ASP A 377 -11.80 -36.25 6.21
CA ASP A 377 -11.11 -36.76 5.02
C ASP A 377 -9.91 -37.66 5.40
N PRO A 378 -9.74 -38.85 4.79
CA PRO A 378 -8.62 -39.74 5.07
C PRO A 378 -7.24 -39.14 4.80
N VAL A 379 -7.10 -38.28 3.79
CA VAL A 379 -5.84 -37.60 3.42
C VAL A 379 -5.44 -36.60 4.51
N ILE A 380 -6.41 -35.81 4.99
CA ILE A 380 -6.22 -34.88 6.10
C ILE A 380 -5.87 -35.65 7.38
N GLN A 381 -6.60 -36.73 7.67
CA GLN A 381 -6.34 -37.57 8.84
C GLN A 381 -4.92 -38.15 8.82
N GLN A 382 -4.47 -38.65 7.67
CA GLN A 382 -3.10 -39.17 7.52
C GLN A 382 -2.07 -38.06 7.75
N GLY A 383 -2.27 -36.88 7.16
CA GLY A 383 -1.33 -35.75 7.31
C GLY A 383 -1.24 -35.19 8.73
N ILE A 384 -2.34 -35.21 9.49
CA ILE A 384 -2.40 -34.65 10.85
C ILE A 384 -2.00 -35.66 11.94
N SER A 385 -2.18 -36.97 11.71
CA SER A 385 -1.98 -38.01 12.73
C SER A 385 -0.57 -38.04 13.37
N ASP A 386 0.44 -37.56 12.64
CA ASP A 386 1.84 -37.51 13.09
C ASP A 386 2.22 -36.23 13.86
N PHE A 387 1.27 -35.32 14.11
CA PHE A 387 1.56 -34.06 14.81
C PHE A 387 1.78 -34.25 16.31
N THR A 388 2.73 -33.49 16.87
CA THR A 388 2.97 -33.45 18.32
C THR A 388 1.79 -32.80 19.03
N GLY A 389 1.32 -33.42 20.12
CA GLY A 389 0.19 -32.88 20.89
C GLY A 389 -1.15 -32.90 20.15
N TYR A 390 -1.32 -33.82 19.20
CA TYR A 390 -2.54 -34.03 18.43
C TYR A 390 -3.70 -34.51 19.31
N SER A 391 -4.84 -33.84 19.20
CA SER A 391 -6.15 -34.27 19.67
C SER A 391 -7.20 -34.11 18.57
N GLU A 392 -8.26 -34.90 18.62
CA GLU A 392 -9.39 -34.76 17.69
C GLU A 392 -10.71 -34.68 18.44
N TYR A 393 -11.63 -33.88 17.88
CA TYR A 393 -13.01 -33.81 18.33
C TYR A 393 -13.94 -34.02 17.13
N ALA A 394 -14.78 -35.05 17.21
CA ALA A 394 -15.79 -35.34 16.19
C ALA A 394 -17.14 -34.77 16.60
N ILE A 395 -17.67 -33.83 15.82
CA ILE A 395 -18.98 -33.22 16.09
C ILE A 395 -20.07 -34.28 15.91
N ILE A 396 -20.84 -34.53 16.97
CA ILE A 396 -22.00 -35.43 16.94
C ILE A 396 -23.32 -34.65 16.93
N PRO A 397 -24.44 -35.25 16.47
CA PRO A 397 -25.73 -34.57 16.42
C PRO A 397 -26.18 -33.96 17.76
N ASP A 398 -25.86 -34.61 18.87
CA ASP A 398 -26.20 -34.13 20.22
C ASP A 398 -25.49 -32.82 20.58
N ASP A 399 -24.31 -32.56 20.02
CA ASP A 399 -23.55 -31.34 20.27
C ASP A 399 -24.26 -30.10 19.70
N VAL A 400 -24.79 -30.25 18.49
CA VAL A 400 -25.43 -29.17 17.74
C VAL A 400 -26.94 -29.10 17.97
N GLY A 401 -27.53 -30.09 18.65
CA GLY A 401 -28.98 -30.21 18.87
C GLY A 401 -29.64 -28.94 19.45
N PRO A 402 -29.11 -28.34 20.53
CA PRO A 402 -29.67 -27.10 21.09
C PRO A 402 -29.60 -25.92 20.12
N ASP A 403 -28.47 -25.75 19.44
CA ASP A 403 -28.25 -24.70 18.44
C ASP A 403 -29.19 -24.87 17.24
N LEU A 404 -29.37 -26.12 16.79
CA LEU A 404 -30.24 -26.49 15.68
C LEU A 404 -31.72 -26.30 16.02
N MET A 405 -32.11 -26.58 17.27
CA MET A 405 -33.46 -26.32 17.76
C MET A 405 -33.75 -24.83 17.81
N ALA A 406 -32.79 -24.02 18.26
CA ALA A 406 -32.92 -22.57 18.28
C ALA A 406 -33.04 -22.03 16.85
N TYR A 407 -32.18 -22.48 15.92
CA TYR A 407 -32.23 -22.12 14.51
C TYR A 407 -33.56 -22.49 13.86
N SER A 408 -34.02 -23.74 14.06
CA SER A 408 -35.30 -24.22 13.55
C SER A 408 -36.47 -23.41 14.10
N SER A 409 -36.42 -23.01 15.38
CA SER A 409 -37.48 -22.22 16.02
C SER A 409 -37.59 -20.81 15.44
N GLU A 410 -36.47 -20.12 15.24
CA GLU A 410 -36.49 -18.78 14.62
C GLU A 410 -36.88 -18.85 13.14
N LEU A 411 -36.42 -19.86 12.39
CA LEU A 411 -36.84 -20.08 11.00
C LEU A 411 -38.36 -20.31 10.90
N VAL A 412 -38.90 -21.22 11.73
CA VAL A 412 -40.33 -21.53 11.77
C VAL A 412 -41.15 -20.31 12.18
N LYS A 413 -40.67 -19.52 13.15
CA LYS A 413 -41.31 -18.27 13.59
C LYS A 413 -41.35 -17.22 12.49
N ALA A 414 -40.27 -17.04 11.74
CA ALA A 414 -40.20 -16.13 10.61
C ALA A 414 -41.14 -16.56 9.47
N LYS A 415 -41.20 -17.86 9.15
CA LYS A 415 -42.01 -18.37 8.02
C LYS A 415 -43.48 -18.58 8.34
N LEU A 416 -43.80 -18.93 9.58
CA LEU A 416 -45.15 -19.22 10.07
C LEU A 416 -45.59 -18.23 11.16
N PRO A 417 -45.61 -16.90 10.88
CA PRO A 417 -46.00 -15.90 11.88
C PRO A 417 -47.48 -16.03 12.27
N ASN A 418 -48.30 -16.64 11.40
CA ASN A 418 -49.74 -16.84 11.55
C ASN A 418 -50.11 -18.09 12.38
N LYS A 419 -49.15 -18.89 12.86
CA LYS A 419 -49.41 -20.07 13.70
C LYS A 419 -49.16 -19.75 15.18
N ASP A 420 -49.84 -20.46 16.06
CA ASP A 420 -49.64 -20.39 17.51
C ASP A 420 -48.31 -21.04 17.94
N GLU A 421 -47.76 -20.59 19.07
CA GLU A 421 -46.47 -21.10 19.56
C GLU A 421 -46.39 -22.62 19.76
N PRO A 422 -47.42 -23.30 20.30
CA PRO A 422 -47.40 -24.77 20.41
C PRO A 422 -47.23 -25.48 19.06
N THR A 423 -47.86 -24.95 18.01
CA THR A 423 -47.72 -25.48 16.65
C THR A 423 -46.32 -25.20 16.10
N ARG A 424 -45.80 -23.99 16.27
CA ARG A 424 -44.43 -23.63 15.85
C ARG A 424 -43.38 -24.49 16.54
N ALA A 425 -43.48 -24.66 17.86
CA ALA A 425 -42.58 -25.50 18.64
C ALA A 425 -42.62 -26.97 18.21
N SER A 426 -43.82 -27.51 17.94
CA SER A 426 -43.99 -28.90 17.43
C SER A 426 -43.30 -29.10 16.08
N ILE A 427 -43.44 -28.13 15.17
CA ILE A 427 -42.83 -28.15 13.84
C ILE A 427 -41.30 -28.04 13.96
N ALA A 428 -40.79 -27.06 14.71
CA ALA A 428 -39.35 -26.88 14.93
C ALA A 428 -38.70 -28.12 15.55
N GLN A 429 -39.36 -28.76 16.51
CA GLN A 429 -38.87 -30.01 17.11
C GLN A 429 -38.79 -31.15 16.09
N LYS A 430 -39.81 -31.32 15.25
CA LYS A 430 -39.82 -32.35 14.20
C LYS A 430 -38.72 -32.13 13.17
N MET A 431 -38.51 -30.88 12.74
CA MET A 431 -37.42 -30.53 11.81
C MET A 431 -36.04 -30.80 12.43
N THR A 432 -35.86 -30.48 13.71
CA THR A 432 -34.63 -30.76 14.44
C THR A 432 -34.35 -32.27 14.55
N ASN A 433 -35.38 -33.06 14.88
CA ASN A 433 -35.24 -34.51 14.99
C ASN A 433 -34.93 -35.19 13.63
N ARG A 434 -35.45 -34.64 12.53
CA ARG A 434 -35.27 -35.20 11.17
C ARG A 434 -33.96 -34.80 10.49
N SER A 435 -33.38 -33.67 10.88
CA SER A 435 -32.16 -33.14 10.25
C SER A 435 -30.87 -33.80 10.71
N GLU A 436 -30.90 -34.66 11.73
CA GLU A 436 -29.73 -35.39 12.24
C GLU A 436 -28.50 -34.49 12.52
N GLY A 437 -28.72 -33.25 12.98
CA GLY A 437 -27.63 -32.28 13.25
C GLY A 437 -27.29 -31.34 12.09
N GLN A 438 -27.93 -31.49 10.92
CA GLN A 438 -27.61 -30.71 9.73
C GLN A 438 -28.48 -29.44 9.61
N PHE A 439 -27.91 -28.28 9.93
CA PHE A 439 -28.54 -26.97 9.74
C PHE A 439 -28.95 -26.70 8.29
N GLN A 440 -28.14 -27.17 7.34
CA GLN A 440 -28.43 -27.02 5.91
C GLN A 440 -29.69 -27.78 5.50
N TRP A 441 -29.96 -28.94 6.10
CA TRP A 441 -31.21 -29.67 5.83
C TRP A 441 -32.43 -28.83 6.26
N VAL A 442 -32.35 -28.18 7.43
CA VAL A 442 -33.41 -27.30 7.95
C VAL A 442 -33.61 -26.09 7.04
N LYS A 443 -32.53 -25.44 6.59
CA LYS A 443 -32.57 -24.34 5.62
C LYS A 443 -33.25 -24.76 4.31
N LEU A 444 -32.87 -25.91 3.75
CA LEU A 444 -33.46 -26.43 2.50
C LEU A 444 -34.96 -26.75 2.61
N GLN A 445 -35.51 -26.91 3.82
CA GLN A 445 -36.95 -27.12 4.06
C GLN A 445 -37.73 -25.81 4.26
N GLU A 446 -37.08 -24.66 4.23
CA GLU A 446 -37.72 -23.35 4.44
C GLU A 446 -38.91 -23.11 3.49
N GLY A 447 -38.78 -23.47 2.21
CA GLY A 447 -39.84 -23.33 1.21
C GLY A 447 -41.04 -24.28 1.41
N SER A 448 -40.85 -25.37 2.16
CA SER A 448 -41.90 -26.32 2.52
C SER A 448 -42.82 -25.79 3.63
N LEU A 449 -42.38 -24.80 4.41
CA LEU A 449 -43.11 -24.19 5.52
C LEU A 449 -44.14 -23.15 5.05
N ARG A 450 -45.18 -23.60 4.35
CA ARG A 450 -46.21 -22.71 3.78
C ARG A 450 -47.27 -22.29 4.81
N LYS A 451 -47.50 -20.97 4.95
CA LYS A 451 -48.45 -20.35 5.89
C LYS A 451 -49.89 -20.91 5.81
N GLY A 452 -50.32 -21.33 4.62
CA GLY A 452 -51.66 -21.86 4.35
C GLY A 452 -51.89 -23.30 4.80
N ARG A 453 -50.84 -24.08 5.11
CA ARG A 453 -50.97 -25.48 5.52
C ARG A 453 -51.41 -25.60 6.99
N SER A 454 -52.19 -26.64 7.30
CA SER A 454 -52.55 -26.97 8.68
C SER A 454 -51.39 -27.64 9.43
N ARG A 455 -51.42 -27.64 10.77
CA ARG A 455 -50.40 -28.32 11.60
C ARG A 455 -50.13 -29.75 11.15
N LYS A 456 -51.17 -30.58 10.99
CA LYS A 456 -51.03 -31.99 10.58
C LYS A 456 -50.54 -32.16 9.13
N GLN A 457 -50.68 -31.16 8.26
CA GLN A 457 -50.11 -31.21 6.92
C GLN A 457 -48.61 -30.91 6.98
N LEU A 458 -48.22 -29.85 7.69
CA LEU A 458 -46.81 -29.49 7.89
C LEU A 458 -46.04 -30.61 8.61
N GLU A 459 -46.61 -31.19 9.66
CA GLU A 459 -45.99 -32.31 10.40
C GLU A 459 -45.84 -33.56 9.53
N ARG A 460 -46.83 -33.90 8.70
CA ARG A 460 -46.74 -35.04 7.77
C ARG A 460 -45.69 -34.84 6.70
N GLU A 461 -45.61 -33.64 6.13
CA GLU A 461 -44.61 -33.33 5.10
C GLU A 461 -43.19 -33.43 5.66
N ILE A 462 -42.95 -32.97 6.89
CA ILE A 462 -41.65 -33.14 7.57
C ILE A 462 -41.39 -34.62 7.88
N ASP A 463 -42.41 -35.38 8.27
CA ASP A 463 -42.29 -36.82 8.49
C ASP A 463 -42.05 -37.60 7.18
N GLU A 464 -42.48 -37.09 6.02
CA GLU A 464 -42.25 -37.71 4.71
C GLU A 464 -40.91 -37.28 4.07
N THR A 465 -40.27 -36.22 4.56
CA THR A 465 -38.95 -35.78 4.08
C THR A 465 -37.84 -36.73 4.56
N PRO A 466 -36.96 -37.22 3.65
CA PRO A 466 -35.78 -38.03 4.00
C PRO A 466 -34.84 -37.32 4.97
N SER A 467 -34.19 -38.06 5.89
CA SER A 467 -33.13 -37.52 6.75
C SER A 467 -31.78 -37.51 6.05
N GLY A 468 -30.99 -36.46 6.27
CA GLY A 468 -29.68 -36.29 5.63
C GLY A 468 -29.73 -35.45 4.34
N LEU A 469 -28.64 -34.73 4.03
CA LEU A 469 -28.52 -33.90 2.82
C LEU A 469 -28.53 -34.72 1.52
N ASP A 470 -27.79 -35.82 1.44
CA ASP A 470 -27.68 -36.61 0.21
C ASP A 470 -29.02 -37.22 -0.22
N SER A 471 -29.80 -37.73 0.74
CA SER A 471 -31.13 -38.28 0.48
C SER A 471 -32.15 -37.20 0.10
N LEU A 472 -31.96 -35.97 0.61
CA LEU A 472 -32.74 -34.81 0.23
C LEU A 472 -32.41 -34.35 -1.19
N TYR A 473 -31.12 -34.32 -1.55
CA TYR A 473 -30.69 -34.07 -2.93
C TYR A 473 -31.17 -35.14 -3.89
N ASP A 474 -31.14 -36.43 -3.49
CA ASP A 474 -31.73 -37.53 -4.26
C ASP A 474 -33.23 -37.33 -4.48
N ARG A 475 -33.96 -36.83 -3.47
CA ARG A 475 -35.40 -36.51 -3.62
C ARG A 475 -35.62 -35.42 -4.66
N GLU A 476 -34.89 -34.31 -4.57
CA GLU A 476 -35.03 -33.20 -5.53
C GLU A 476 -34.57 -33.60 -6.94
N TRP A 477 -33.52 -34.41 -7.04
CA TRP A 477 -33.04 -34.98 -8.31
C TRP A 477 -34.06 -35.92 -8.95
N ASN A 478 -34.68 -36.81 -8.16
CA ASN A 478 -35.74 -37.68 -8.65
C ASN A 478 -36.98 -36.89 -9.05
N ARG A 479 -37.29 -35.78 -8.35
CA ARG A 479 -38.36 -34.86 -8.74
C ARG A 479 -38.08 -34.25 -10.10
N ILE A 480 -36.87 -33.72 -10.32
CA ILE A 480 -36.43 -33.17 -11.62
C ILE A 480 -36.52 -34.22 -12.72
N ASN A 481 -36.06 -35.45 -12.47
CA ASN A 481 -36.11 -36.53 -13.47
C ASN A 481 -37.53 -37.00 -13.81
N ALA A 482 -38.49 -36.82 -12.91
CA ALA A 482 -39.89 -37.16 -13.11
C ALA A 482 -40.69 -36.05 -13.84
N MET A 483 -40.09 -34.88 -14.10
CA MET A 483 -40.70 -33.81 -14.89
C MET A 483 -40.81 -34.17 -16.37
N GLY A 484 -41.62 -33.41 -17.12
CA GLY A 484 -41.62 -33.48 -18.58
C GLY A 484 -40.26 -33.09 -19.17
N ASP A 485 -39.95 -33.56 -20.38
CA ASP A 485 -38.62 -33.42 -20.97
C ASP A 485 -38.14 -31.95 -21.03
N SER A 486 -39.03 -31.02 -21.39
CA SER A 486 -38.76 -29.56 -21.44
C SER A 486 -38.33 -28.99 -20.08
N ASP A 487 -39.13 -29.21 -19.04
CA ASP A 487 -38.86 -28.66 -17.70
C ASP A 487 -37.62 -29.30 -17.07
N ARG A 488 -37.41 -30.60 -17.33
CA ARG A 488 -36.23 -31.33 -16.87
C ARG A 488 -34.96 -30.76 -17.49
N GLU A 489 -34.93 -30.56 -18.81
CA GLU A 489 -33.76 -29.99 -19.50
C GLU A 489 -33.44 -28.58 -19.03
N ARG A 490 -34.47 -27.75 -18.84
CA ARG A 490 -34.33 -26.40 -18.30
C ARG A 490 -33.76 -26.41 -16.88
N ALA A 491 -34.28 -27.25 -15.99
CA ALA A 491 -33.78 -27.39 -14.62
C ALA A 491 -32.30 -27.85 -14.59
N LEU A 492 -31.92 -28.79 -15.44
CA LEU A 492 -30.53 -29.25 -15.56
C LEU A 492 -29.61 -28.16 -16.13
N SER A 493 -30.10 -27.33 -17.05
CA SER A 493 -29.36 -26.20 -17.61
C SER A 493 -29.14 -25.09 -16.56
N LEU A 494 -30.17 -24.74 -15.79
CA LEU A 494 -30.07 -23.83 -14.64
C LEU A 494 -29.00 -24.31 -13.66
N LEU A 495 -29.09 -25.57 -13.21
CA LEU A 495 -28.12 -26.16 -12.27
C LEU A 495 -26.69 -26.14 -12.83
N ARG A 496 -26.51 -26.36 -14.14
CA ARG A 496 -25.19 -26.32 -14.79
C ARG A 496 -24.61 -24.91 -14.80
N TRP A 497 -25.37 -23.92 -15.26
CA TRP A 497 -24.92 -22.53 -15.31
C TRP A 497 -24.62 -21.99 -13.91
N THR A 498 -25.48 -22.27 -12.93
CA THR A 498 -25.25 -21.85 -11.55
C THR A 498 -24.04 -22.55 -10.90
N ALA A 499 -23.72 -23.78 -11.29
CA ALA A 499 -22.60 -24.53 -10.70
C ALA A 499 -21.23 -24.27 -11.36
N PHE A 500 -21.20 -24.03 -12.68
CA PHE A 500 -19.95 -24.06 -13.47
C PHE A 500 -19.63 -22.75 -14.19
N ALA A 501 -20.49 -21.73 -14.12
CA ALA A 501 -20.12 -20.40 -14.60
C ALA A 501 -18.90 -19.83 -13.82
N LEU A 502 -18.10 -18.99 -14.49
CA LEU A 502 -16.91 -18.35 -13.90
C LEU A 502 -17.26 -17.28 -12.87
N ARG A 503 -18.53 -16.86 -12.85
CA ARG A 503 -19.13 -16.01 -11.82
C ARG A 503 -20.62 -16.30 -11.71
N PRO A 504 -21.29 -15.92 -10.62
CA PRO A 504 -22.75 -15.90 -10.57
C PRO A 504 -23.32 -15.13 -11.76
N LEU A 505 -24.36 -15.69 -12.37
CA LEU A 505 -25.10 -15.04 -13.45
C LEU A 505 -26.32 -14.35 -12.86
N THR A 506 -26.63 -13.17 -13.40
CA THR A 506 -27.89 -12.47 -13.09
C THR A 506 -29.08 -13.26 -13.63
N VAL A 507 -30.29 -12.97 -13.10
CA VAL A 507 -31.54 -13.58 -13.59
C VAL A 507 -31.72 -13.33 -15.09
N HIS A 508 -31.39 -12.13 -15.60
CA HIS A 508 -31.41 -11.85 -17.04
C HIS A 508 -30.42 -12.74 -17.81
N GLU A 509 -29.16 -12.79 -17.37
CA GLU A 509 -28.12 -13.56 -18.03
C GLU A 509 -28.42 -15.07 -18.05
N ILE A 510 -28.82 -15.64 -16.91
CA ILE A 510 -29.10 -17.08 -16.83
C ILE A 510 -30.36 -17.45 -17.62
N THR A 511 -31.35 -16.56 -17.67
CA THR A 511 -32.58 -16.76 -18.46
C THR A 511 -32.28 -16.88 -19.95
N GLU A 512 -31.38 -16.03 -20.46
CA GLU A 512 -30.89 -16.12 -21.83
C GLU A 512 -30.02 -17.37 -22.04
N ALA A 513 -29.16 -17.69 -21.06
CA ALA A 513 -28.20 -18.80 -21.16
C ALA A 513 -28.86 -20.19 -21.14
N VAL A 514 -29.99 -20.36 -20.44
CA VAL A 514 -30.68 -21.68 -20.37
C VAL A 514 -31.46 -22.02 -21.63
N LEU A 515 -31.76 -21.03 -22.48
CA LEU A 515 -32.37 -21.28 -23.79
C LEU A 515 -31.37 -21.92 -24.77
N LEU A 516 -30.08 -21.94 -24.46
CA LEU A 516 -29.07 -22.57 -25.30
C LEU A 516 -29.12 -24.10 -25.16
N THR A 517 -29.69 -24.78 -26.16
CA THR A 517 -29.73 -26.25 -26.25
C THR A 517 -28.90 -26.78 -27.43
N GLU A 518 -28.56 -28.07 -27.39
CA GLU A 518 -27.85 -28.75 -28.48
C GLU A 518 -28.74 -28.85 -29.73
N GLY A 519 -28.43 -28.09 -30.78
CA GLY A 519 -29.13 -28.16 -32.08
C GLY A 519 -29.87 -26.90 -32.54
N MET A 520 -29.85 -25.81 -31.75
CA MET A 520 -30.50 -24.53 -32.08
C MET A 520 -29.71 -23.67 -33.08
N ASP A 521 -30.20 -23.44 -34.30
CA ASP A 521 -29.44 -22.70 -35.33
C ASP A 521 -29.71 -21.18 -35.34
N GLU A 522 -30.69 -20.69 -34.58
CA GLU A 522 -31.05 -19.26 -34.49
C GLU A 522 -31.28 -18.82 -33.02
N LEU A 523 -31.20 -17.51 -32.77
CA LEU A 523 -31.52 -16.94 -31.47
C LEU A 523 -33.00 -17.18 -31.14
N PRO A 524 -33.33 -17.75 -29.97
CA PRO A 524 -34.71 -18.04 -29.59
C PRO A 524 -35.39 -16.79 -29.05
N VAL A 525 -35.45 -15.74 -29.86
CA VAL A 525 -36.09 -14.46 -29.50
C VAL A 525 -37.56 -14.68 -29.14
N ASP A 526 -38.22 -15.62 -29.81
CA ASP A 526 -39.61 -15.99 -29.57
C ASP A 526 -39.82 -16.89 -28.34
N GLU A 527 -38.76 -17.44 -27.74
CA GLU A 527 -38.82 -18.23 -26.49
C GLU A 527 -38.37 -17.41 -25.26
N MET A 528 -38.00 -16.14 -25.46
CA MET A 528 -37.69 -15.21 -24.38
C MET A 528 -38.97 -14.92 -23.57
N PRO A 529 -38.90 -14.81 -22.23
CA PRO A 529 -40.08 -14.44 -21.46
C PRO A 529 -40.55 -13.03 -21.80
N ASP A 530 -41.88 -12.83 -21.78
CA ASP A 530 -42.51 -11.53 -21.98
C ASP A 530 -42.06 -10.49 -20.93
N CYS A 531 -41.83 -10.93 -19.68
CA CYS A 531 -41.25 -10.13 -18.61
C CYS A 531 -40.46 -11.00 -17.61
N VAL A 532 -39.43 -10.41 -17.00
CA VAL A 532 -38.64 -11.03 -15.93
C VAL A 532 -39.00 -10.34 -14.61
N ASP A 533 -40.05 -10.83 -13.96
CA ASP A 533 -40.52 -10.37 -12.66
C ASP A 533 -40.34 -11.46 -11.58
N GLN A 534 -40.80 -11.21 -10.36
CA GLN A 534 -40.68 -12.18 -9.27
C GLN A 534 -41.48 -13.46 -9.53
N ASP A 535 -42.61 -13.39 -10.26
CA ASP A 535 -43.42 -14.56 -10.60
C ASP A 535 -42.64 -15.49 -11.55
N TYR A 536 -41.92 -14.90 -12.51
CA TYR A 536 -41.00 -15.63 -13.36
C TYR A 536 -39.88 -16.31 -12.56
N VAL A 537 -39.24 -15.61 -11.63
CA VAL A 537 -38.19 -16.21 -10.77
C VAL A 537 -38.75 -17.36 -9.94
N ASP A 538 -39.92 -17.17 -9.33
CA ASP A 538 -40.55 -18.17 -8.48
C ASP A 538 -40.97 -19.43 -9.26
N SER A 539 -41.54 -19.27 -10.46
CA SER A 539 -42.11 -20.37 -11.25
C SER A 539 -41.11 -21.03 -12.23
N MET A 540 -40.25 -20.23 -12.90
CA MET A 540 -39.41 -20.70 -14.01
C MET A 540 -37.94 -20.92 -13.62
N ILE A 541 -37.56 -20.57 -12.38
CA ILE A 541 -36.22 -20.80 -11.82
C ILE A 541 -36.31 -21.63 -10.53
N LEU A 542 -36.97 -21.08 -9.50
CA LEU A 542 -37.00 -21.68 -8.16
C LEU A 542 -37.88 -22.93 -8.09
N GLU A 543 -39.07 -22.95 -8.70
CA GLU A 543 -39.94 -24.14 -8.69
C GLU A 543 -39.33 -25.33 -9.45
N LEU A 544 -38.62 -25.05 -10.55
CA LEU A 544 -37.92 -26.07 -11.33
C LEU A 544 -36.77 -26.69 -10.54
N CYS A 545 -35.88 -25.87 -9.98
CA CYS A 545 -34.69 -26.36 -9.29
C CYS A 545 -34.94 -26.71 -7.81
N GLY A 546 -36.11 -26.36 -7.27
CA GLY A 546 -36.48 -26.61 -5.89
C GLY A 546 -35.53 -25.89 -4.93
N SER A 547 -35.13 -26.57 -3.86
CA SER A 547 -34.22 -26.02 -2.85
C SER A 547 -32.74 -26.04 -3.26
N LEU A 548 -32.40 -26.46 -4.47
CA LEU A 548 -30.99 -26.56 -4.93
C LEU A 548 -30.37 -25.21 -5.32
N ILE A 549 -31.22 -24.23 -5.64
CA ILE A 549 -30.82 -22.88 -6.08
C ILE A 549 -31.52 -21.85 -5.19
N GLU A 550 -30.86 -20.70 -4.99
CA GLU A 550 -31.44 -19.51 -4.37
C GLU A 550 -31.10 -18.26 -5.21
N VAL A 551 -31.92 -17.22 -5.10
CA VAL A 551 -31.72 -15.93 -5.80
C VAL A 551 -31.46 -14.84 -4.77
N ARG A 552 -30.41 -14.02 -4.98
CA ARG A 552 -29.89 -13.05 -4.02
C ARG A 552 -29.86 -11.63 -4.61
N HIS A 553 -30.14 -10.63 -3.78
CA HIS A 553 -29.95 -9.22 -4.16
C HIS A 553 -28.48 -8.82 -4.08
N VAL A 554 -27.97 -8.20 -5.14
CA VAL A 554 -26.63 -7.61 -5.16
C VAL A 554 -26.67 -6.27 -4.44
N SER A 555 -26.05 -6.19 -3.27
CA SER A 555 -25.85 -4.92 -2.58
C SER A 555 -24.74 -4.16 -3.29
N SER A 556 -24.99 -2.91 -3.69
CA SER A 556 -24.13 -2.05 -4.54
C SER A 556 -22.67 -1.78 -4.08
N SER A 557 -22.14 -2.51 -3.10
CA SER A 557 -20.73 -2.48 -2.69
C SER A 557 -19.86 -3.58 -3.32
N GLU A 558 -20.44 -4.61 -3.95
CA GLU A 558 -19.69 -5.68 -4.63
C GLU A 558 -19.45 -5.30 -6.11
N SER A 559 -18.27 -4.79 -6.43
CA SER A 559 -17.95 -4.32 -7.78
C SER A 559 -17.55 -5.45 -8.73
N ILE A 560 -18.36 -5.72 -9.76
CA ILE A 560 -17.87 -6.18 -11.07
C ILE A 560 -18.51 -5.32 -12.17
N LYS A 561 -17.64 -4.85 -13.08
CA LYS A 561 -17.85 -4.11 -14.33
C LYS A 561 -19.19 -4.39 -15.05
N HIS A 562 -20.29 -3.75 -14.63
CA HIS A 562 -21.45 -3.54 -15.50
C HIS A 562 -21.31 -2.17 -16.17
N PRO A 563 -21.03 -2.09 -17.48
CA PRO A 563 -20.97 -0.81 -18.17
C PRO A 563 -22.37 -0.21 -18.24
N GLU A 564 -22.47 1.05 -17.82
CA GLU A 564 -23.46 2.04 -18.26
C GLU A 564 -24.93 1.58 -18.40
N CYS A 565 -25.68 1.46 -17.31
CA CYS A 565 -27.13 1.78 -17.31
C CYS A 565 -27.78 1.68 -15.92
N ILE A 566 -27.51 2.62 -14.99
CA ILE A 566 -28.47 2.86 -13.89
C ILE A 566 -28.57 4.36 -13.60
N GLN A 567 -29.36 5.05 -14.42
CA GLN A 567 -30.16 6.19 -13.97
C GLN A 567 -31.62 5.89 -14.30
N GLN A 568 -32.27 5.02 -13.51
CA GLN A 568 -33.73 4.94 -13.45
C GLN A 568 -34.21 4.30 -12.14
N SER A 569 -35.31 4.86 -11.65
CA SER A 569 -36.07 4.67 -10.40
C SER A 569 -35.90 3.40 -9.54
N GLU A 570 -35.51 3.66 -8.28
CA GLU A 570 -35.83 3.13 -6.93
C GLU A 570 -36.76 1.91 -6.65
N GLU A 571 -37.07 1.01 -7.59
CA GLU A 571 -37.58 -0.34 -7.22
C GLU A 571 -36.81 -1.43 -7.98
N ASP A 572 -35.96 -2.13 -7.22
CA ASP A 572 -35.15 -3.31 -7.54
C ASP A 572 -35.63 -4.14 -8.76
N SER A 573 -34.95 -4.01 -9.90
CA SER A 573 -35.18 -4.91 -11.04
C SER A 573 -34.71 -6.32 -10.68
N VAL A 574 -35.69 -7.21 -10.43
CA VAL A 574 -35.52 -8.65 -10.18
C VAL A 574 -34.56 -9.31 -11.17
N GLY A 575 -34.50 -8.81 -12.40
CA GLY A 575 -33.60 -9.30 -13.45
C GLY A 575 -32.09 -9.16 -13.18
N PHE A 576 -31.68 -8.23 -12.30
CA PHE A 576 -30.26 -8.06 -11.90
C PHE A 576 -29.89 -8.79 -10.60
N GLN A 577 -30.84 -9.49 -9.97
CA GLN A 577 -30.51 -10.40 -8.87
C GLN A 577 -29.64 -11.55 -9.40
N GLU A 578 -28.79 -12.10 -8.55
CA GLU A 578 -27.90 -13.20 -8.91
C GLU A 578 -28.48 -14.55 -8.51
N VAL A 579 -28.24 -15.56 -9.35
CA VAL A 579 -28.64 -16.94 -9.10
C VAL A 579 -27.46 -17.73 -8.53
N HIS A 580 -27.66 -18.32 -7.36
CA HIS A 580 -26.64 -19.03 -6.58
C HIS A 580 -27.07 -20.46 -6.27
N LEU A 581 -26.09 -21.37 -6.13
CA LEU A 581 -26.39 -22.66 -5.50
C LEU A 581 -26.75 -22.42 -4.03
N SER A 582 -27.79 -23.08 -3.55
CA SER A 582 -28.24 -22.93 -2.16
C SER A 582 -27.16 -23.34 -1.15
N HIS A 583 -26.28 -24.27 -1.54
CA HIS A 583 -25.09 -24.67 -0.82
C HIS A 583 -24.04 -25.31 -1.75
N PHE A 584 -22.75 -25.19 -1.44
CA PHE A 584 -21.67 -25.76 -2.27
C PHE A 584 -21.75 -27.29 -2.43
N SER A 585 -22.22 -28.02 -1.42
CA SER A 585 -22.44 -29.48 -1.53
C SER A 585 -23.41 -29.87 -2.64
N VAL A 586 -24.24 -28.94 -3.13
CA VAL A 586 -25.05 -29.16 -4.34
C VAL A 586 -24.15 -29.33 -5.57
N LYS A 587 -23.10 -28.53 -5.73
CA LYS A 587 -22.11 -28.69 -6.82
C LYS A 587 -21.42 -30.03 -6.75
N GLU A 588 -20.99 -30.45 -5.55
CA GLU A 588 -20.40 -31.78 -5.33
C GLU A 588 -21.37 -32.91 -5.70
N TYR A 589 -22.65 -32.77 -5.32
CA TYR A 589 -23.69 -33.71 -5.67
C TYR A 589 -23.97 -33.75 -7.18
N LEU A 590 -24.03 -32.60 -7.86
CA LEU A 590 -24.24 -32.51 -9.31
C LEU A 590 -23.09 -33.17 -10.08
N LEU A 591 -21.84 -32.99 -9.64
CA LEU A 591 -20.68 -33.68 -10.21
C LEU A 591 -20.79 -35.22 -10.14
N LEU A 592 -21.60 -35.77 -9.20
CA LEU A 592 -21.81 -37.21 -9.03
C LEU A 592 -23.00 -37.78 -9.83
N LYS A 593 -24.06 -36.98 -10.03
CA LYS A 593 -25.37 -37.49 -10.48
C LYS A 593 -25.73 -37.13 -11.91
N THR A 594 -25.16 -36.04 -12.44
CA THR A 594 -25.56 -35.52 -13.75
C THR A 594 -25.26 -36.51 -14.88
N PHE A 595 -24.39 -37.53 -14.68
CA PHE A 595 -24.23 -38.66 -15.60
C PHE A 595 -23.90 -40.00 -14.88
N PRO A 596 -24.55 -41.13 -15.26
CA PRO A 596 -24.43 -42.42 -14.56
C PRO A 596 -23.14 -43.18 -14.89
N GLY A 597 -22.51 -43.82 -13.89
CA GLY A 597 -21.43 -44.78 -14.13
C GLY A 597 -20.45 -45.06 -12.99
N THR A 598 -20.40 -44.23 -11.95
CA THR A 598 -19.36 -44.38 -10.91
C THR A 598 -19.90 -44.03 -9.53
N GLY A 599 -20.46 -45.03 -8.84
CA GLY A 599 -20.88 -44.95 -7.44
C GLY A 599 -19.72 -44.89 -6.42
N THR A 600 -18.49 -44.60 -6.86
CA THR A 600 -17.29 -44.55 -6.01
C THR A 600 -16.36 -43.44 -6.49
N LEU A 601 -16.66 -42.22 -6.06
CA LEU A 601 -16.03 -41.02 -6.61
C LEU A 601 -15.71 -39.94 -5.57
N LEU A 602 -16.31 -39.99 -4.38
CA LEU A 602 -15.92 -39.11 -3.26
C LEU A 602 -14.44 -39.27 -2.87
N CYS A 603 -13.77 -40.34 -3.31
CA CYS A 603 -12.34 -40.58 -3.08
C CYS A 603 -11.46 -40.48 -4.35
N ASN A 604 -12.01 -40.07 -5.52
CA ASN A 604 -11.27 -40.10 -6.80
C ASN A 604 -11.25 -38.72 -7.49
N GLU A 605 -10.28 -37.90 -7.11
CA GLU A 605 -10.07 -36.55 -7.61
C GLU A 605 -9.95 -36.47 -9.14
N LYS A 606 -9.36 -37.49 -9.78
CA LYS A 606 -9.24 -37.52 -11.26
C LYS A 606 -10.58 -37.54 -11.96
N LEU A 607 -11.55 -38.25 -11.40
CA LEU A 607 -12.90 -38.32 -11.96
C LEU A 607 -13.68 -37.03 -11.70
N ARG A 608 -13.47 -36.36 -10.55
CA ARG A 608 -14.04 -35.02 -10.27
C ARG A 608 -13.55 -33.97 -11.27
N VAL A 609 -12.23 -33.91 -11.50
CA VAL A 609 -11.62 -33.02 -12.51
C VAL A 609 -12.18 -33.33 -13.90
N THR A 610 -12.25 -34.60 -14.29
CA THR A 610 -12.79 -35.02 -15.59
C THR A 610 -14.24 -34.56 -15.78
N ASN A 611 -15.10 -34.74 -14.78
CA ASN A 611 -16.50 -34.29 -14.85
C ASN A 611 -16.61 -32.76 -14.90
N GLY A 612 -15.76 -32.03 -14.17
CA GLY A 612 -15.66 -30.57 -14.27
C GLY A 612 -15.27 -30.11 -15.68
N THR A 613 -14.29 -30.77 -16.31
CA THR A 613 -13.85 -30.48 -17.68
C THR A 613 -14.99 -30.66 -18.69
N ILE A 614 -15.83 -31.69 -18.54
CA ILE A 614 -17.00 -31.92 -19.41
C ILE A 614 -17.96 -30.73 -19.33
N HIS A 615 -18.26 -30.24 -18.11
CA HIS A 615 -19.17 -29.12 -17.94
C HIS A 615 -18.61 -27.82 -18.52
N ASN A 616 -17.34 -27.51 -18.27
CA ASN A 616 -16.69 -26.33 -18.86
C ASN A 616 -16.66 -26.41 -20.39
N THR A 617 -16.45 -27.61 -20.95
CA THR A 617 -16.54 -27.85 -22.39
C THR A 617 -17.95 -27.54 -22.92
N THR A 618 -19.01 -27.99 -22.24
CA THR A 618 -20.39 -27.67 -22.61
C THR A 618 -20.68 -26.17 -22.53
N LEU A 619 -20.26 -25.49 -21.46
CA LEU A 619 -20.45 -24.05 -21.30
C LEU A 619 -19.70 -23.26 -22.38
N ALA A 620 -18.46 -23.64 -22.71
CA ALA A 620 -17.71 -23.06 -23.82
C ALA A 620 -18.45 -23.22 -25.16
N LYS A 621 -18.98 -24.42 -25.45
CA LYS A 621 -19.81 -24.68 -26.65
C LYS A 621 -21.03 -23.76 -26.68
N HIS A 622 -21.72 -23.58 -25.54
CA HIS A 622 -22.90 -22.71 -25.46
C HIS A 622 -22.54 -21.23 -25.67
N CYS A 623 -21.48 -20.72 -25.03
CA CYS A 623 -21.01 -19.35 -25.24
C CYS A 623 -20.62 -19.10 -26.69
N LEU A 624 -19.83 -20.00 -27.31
CA LEU A 624 -19.42 -19.90 -28.70
C LEU A 624 -20.62 -19.92 -29.66
N ARG A 625 -21.61 -20.77 -29.39
CA ARG A 625 -22.85 -20.82 -30.17
C ARG A 625 -23.61 -19.50 -30.07
N PHE A 626 -23.77 -18.97 -28.85
CA PHE A 626 -24.48 -17.71 -28.61
C PHE A 626 -23.86 -16.53 -29.38
N ILE A 627 -22.54 -16.38 -29.33
CA ILE A 627 -21.84 -15.29 -30.03
C ILE A 627 -21.75 -15.50 -31.55
N SER A 628 -21.98 -16.73 -32.04
CA SER A 628 -21.96 -17.09 -33.45
C SER A 628 -23.32 -16.95 -34.15
N PHE A 629 -24.40 -16.66 -33.41
CA PHE A 629 -25.72 -16.49 -34.03
C PHE A 629 -25.76 -15.29 -34.99
N PRO A 630 -26.45 -15.40 -36.14
CA PRO A 630 -26.72 -14.25 -37.00
C PRO A 630 -27.51 -13.17 -36.25
N GLY A 631 -27.04 -11.92 -36.32
CA GLY A 631 -27.75 -10.78 -35.71
C GLY A 631 -27.52 -10.60 -34.19
N ALA A 632 -26.78 -11.48 -33.52
CA ALA A 632 -26.53 -11.41 -32.08
C ALA A 632 -25.85 -10.11 -31.64
N TRP A 633 -25.00 -9.55 -32.52
CA TRP A 633 -24.26 -8.30 -32.31
C TRP A 633 -24.99 -7.06 -32.85
N GLU A 634 -26.12 -7.22 -33.54
CA GLU A 634 -26.87 -6.08 -34.11
C GLU A 634 -27.67 -5.32 -33.04
N SER A 635 -28.02 -5.95 -31.91
CA SER A 635 -28.66 -5.29 -30.75
C SER A 635 -27.77 -4.22 -30.13
N LEU A 636 -26.45 -4.41 -30.16
CA LEU A 636 -25.44 -3.45 -29.65
C LEU A 636 -25.24 -2.22 -30.57
N LYS A 637 -25.72 -2.27 -31.82
CA LYS A 637 -25.55 -1.19 -32.81
C LYS A 637 -26.68 -0.16 -32.85
N MET A 638 -27.84 -0.48 -32.25
CA MET A 638 -29.07 0.28 -32.44
C MET A 638 -29.43 1.02 -31.15
N SER A 639 -29.40 2.35 -31.18
CA SER A 639 -29.90 3.23 -30.12
C SER A 639 -31.44 3.30 -30.07
N ASP A 640 -32.14 2.29 -30.59
CA ASP A 640 -33.59 2.31 -30.78
C ASP A 640 -34.21 1.26 -29.83
N ASN A 641 -35.09 1.71 -28.93
CA ASN A 641 -35.77 0.96 -27.85
C ASN A 641 -36.69 -0.21 -28.31
N LYS A 642 -36.38 -0.88 -29.43
CA LYS A 642 -37.27 -1.86 -30.09
C LYS A 642 -36.73 -3.29 -30.15
N ARG A 643 -35.47 -3.55 -29.78
CA ARG A 643 -34.92 -4.93 -29.69
C ARG A 643 -34.67 -5.32 -28.22
N PRO A 644 -34.87 -6.59 -27.85
CA PRO A 644 -34.51 -7.07 -26.52
C PRO A 644 -33.01 -6.91 -26.30
N THR A 645 -32.64 -6.28 -25.18
CA THR A 645 -31.25 -6.18 -24.71
C THR A 645 -30.77 -7.58 -24.34
N MET A 646 -29.69 -8.05 -24.97
CA MET A 646 -29.08 -9.36 -24.67
C MET A 646 -28.02 -9.20 -23.56
N HIS A 647 -28.40 -9.54 -22.33
CA HIS A 647 -27.57 -9.34 -21.13
C HIS A 647 -26.48 -10.40 -20.99
N PHE A 648 -26.65 -11.60 -21.57
CA PHE A 648 -25.68 -12.69 -21.52
C PHE A 648 -24.49 -12.50 -22.47
N MET A 649 -24.64 -11.64 -23.49
CA MET A 649 -23.61 -11.40 -24.51
C MET A 649 -22.23 -11.02 -23.95
N PRO A 650 -22.11 -10.08 -23.00
CA PRO A 650 -20.81 -9.71 -22.43
C PRO A 650 -20.13 -10.89 -21.71
N TYR A 651 -20.89 -11.70 -20.97
CA TYR A 651 -20.35 -12.89 -20.32
C TYR A 651 -19.89 -13.91 -21.36
N ALA A 652 -20.73 -14.23 -22.35
CA ALA A 652 -20.43 -15.21 -23.38
C ALA A 652 -19.18 -14.83 -24.20
N ALA A 653 -19.05 -13.56 -24.58
CA ALA A 653 -17.90 -13.05 -25.34
C ALA A 653 -16.59 -13.06 -24.53
N ASP A 654 -16.66 -12.85 -23.22
CA ASP A 654 -15.49 -12.76 -22.34
C ASP A 654 -15.03 -14.10 -21.75
N SER A 655 -15.95 -15.05 -21.60
CA SER A 655 -15.71 -16.23 -20.74
C SER A 655 -15.43 -17.51 -21.52
N TRP A 656 -15.81 -17.60 -22.80
CA TRP A 656 -15.77 -18.86 -23.56
C TRP A 656 -14.37 -19.49 -23.64
N TYR A 657 -13.33 -18.68 -23.82
CA TYR A 657 -11.94 -19.17 -23.91
C TYR A 657 -11.38 -19.54 -22.54
N GLN A 658 -11.84 -18.89 -21.47
CA GLN A 658 -11.45 -19.22 -20.09
C GLN A 658 -12.03 -20.58 -19.67
N HIS A 659 -13.27 -20.90 -20.08
CA HIS A 659 -13.85 -22.24 -19.94
C HIS A 659 -13.02 -23.34 -20.65
N CYS A 660 -12.17 -22.98 -21.61
CA CYS A 660 -11.32 -23.92 -22.34
C CYS A 660 -9.91 -24.08 -21.72
N ARG A 661 -9.50 -23.22 -20.78
CA ARG A 661 -8.09 -23.08 -20.35
C ARG A 661 -7.50 -24.35 -19.71
N ASP A 662 -8.31 -25.10 -18.97
CA ASP A 662 -7.87 -26.31 -18.24
C ASP A 662 -8.19 -27.62 -18.99
N VAL A 663 -8.65 -27.52 -20.24
CA VAL A 663 -9.05 -28.68 -21.06
C VAL A 663 -7.81 -29.25 -21.78
N LYS A 664 -7.27 -30.37 -21.28
CA LYS A 664 -6.10 -31.04 -21.88
C LYS A 664 -6.32 -31.56 -23.31
N THR A 665 -7.55 -31.91 -23.66
CA THR A 665 -7.93 -32.38 -24.99
C THR A 665 -9.26 -31.73 -25.36
N ILE A 666 -9.22 -30.77 -26.27
CA ILE A 666 -10.42 -30.06 -26.70
C ILE A 666 -11.31 -31.05 -27.46
N ASP A 667 -12.59 -31.08 -27.07
CA ASP A 667 -13.62 -31.86 -27.74
C ASP A 667 -13.70 -31.47 -29.25
N PRO A 668 -13.83 -32.44 -30.18
CA PRO A 668 -13.82 -32.15 -31.62
C PRO A 668 -14.87 -31.13 -32.07
N ASP A 669 -16.07 -31.15 -31.50
CA ASP A 669 -17.14 -30.22 -31.87
C ASP A 669 -16.85 -28.81 -31.32
N LEU A 670 -16.29 -28.74 -30.11
CA LEU A 670 -15.81 -27.48 -29.52
C LEU A 670 -14.68 -26.89 -30.37
N GLN A 671 -13.71 -27.72 -30.77
CA GLN A 671 -12.61 -27.31 -31.65
C GLN A 671 -13.12 -26.80 -33.00
N GLN A 672 -14.14 -27.45 -33.57
CA GLN A 672 -14.79 -26.99 -34.79
C GLN A 672 -15.48 -25.64 -34.60
N ALA A 673 -16.18 -25.42 -33.48
CA ALA A 673 -16.83 -24.14 -33.17
C ALA A 673 -15.81 -23.01 -32.98
N ILE A 674 -14.70 -23.27 -32.29
CA ILE A 674 -13.59 -22.31 -32.13
C ILE A 674 -13.01 -21.95 -33.51
N ASN A 675 -12.72 -22.94 -34.34
CA ASN A 675 -12.19 -22.71 -35.69
C ASN A 675 -13.17 -21.93 -36.56
N ALA A 676 -14.48 -22.20 -36.47
CA ALA A 676 -15.52 -21.50 -37.21
C ALA A 676 -15.66 -20.02 -36.80
N LEU A 677 -15.51 -19.72 -35.50
CA LEU A 677 -15.53 -18.33 -35.00
C LEU A 677 -14.30 -17.55 -35.50
N LEU A 678 -13.13 -18.19 -35.47
CA LEU A 678 -11.85 -17.58 -35.84
C LEU A 678 -11.55 -17.65 -37.36
N ASP A 679 -12.49 -18.13 -38.18
CA ASP A 679 -12.42 -18.02 -39.64
C ASP A 679 -12.55 -16.54 -40.05
N THR A 680 -11.65 -16.06 -40.91
CA THR A 680 -11.67 -14.67 -41.40
C THR A 680 -12.93 -14.31 -42.20
N ARG A 681 -13.68 -15.31 -42.67
CA ARG A 681 -14.97 -15.14 -43.35
C ARG A 681 -16.15 -15.01 -42.38
N ASN A 682 -15.93 -15.22 -41.08
CA ASN A 682 -16.96 -15.12 -40.07
C ASN A 682 -17.38 -13.65 -39.88
N GLN A 683 -18.68 -13.38 -40.03
CA GLN A 683 -19.22 -12.03 -39.95
C GLN A 683 -19.27 -11.47 -38.52
N ASN A 684 -19.18 -12.35 -37.50
CA ASN A 684 -19.26 -11.98 -36.09
C ASN A 684 -17.90 -11.69 -35.45
N TRP A 685 -16.80 -12.22 -36.01
CA TRP A 685 -15.44 -11.97 -35.50
C TRP A 685 -15.11 -10.48 -35.31
N PRO A 686 -15.47 -9.56 -36.24
CA PRO A 686 -15.22 -8.13 -36.07
C PRO A 686 -15.80 -7.50 -34.81
N PHE A 687 -16.87 -8.07 -34.23
CA PHE A 687 -17.48 -7.56 -32.99
C PHE A 687 -16.82 -8.18 -31.76
N VAL A 688 -16.52 -9.48 -31.82
CA VAL A 688 -15.78 -10.19 -30.76
C VAL A 688 -14.43 -9.51 -30.52
N ARG A 689 -13.68 -9.20 -31.59
CA ARG A 689 -12.38 -8.51 -31.48
C ARG A 689 -12.50 -7.12 -30.83
N GLU A 690 -13.57 -6.37 -31.14
CA GLU A 690 -13.77 -5.00 -30.61
C GLU A 690 -14.11 -5.04 -29.11
N PHE A 691 -14.96 -6.00 -28.72
CA PHE A 691 -15.31 -6.23 -27.33
C PHE A 691 -14.09 -6.63 -26.49
N VAL A 692 -13.28 -7.58 -26.99
CA VAL A 692 -12.06 -8.03 -26.32
C VAL A 692 -11.01 -6.91 -26.26
N ALA A 693 -10.79 -6.17 -27.35
CA ALA A 693 -9.80 -5.10 -27.41
C ALA A 693 -10.05 -4.00 -26.37
N THR A 694 -11.32 -3.60 -26.18
CA THR A 694 -11.70 -2.57 -25.19
C THR A 694 -11.38 -2.99 -23.76
N LYS A 695 -11.50 -4.28 -23.42
CA LYS A 695 -11.15 -4.78 -22.08
C LYS A 695 -9.65 -4.90 -21.82
N VAL A 696 -8.86 -5.21 -22.86
CA VAL A 696 -7.41 -5.43 -22.74
C VAL A 696 -6.64 -4.09 -22.64
N PHE A 697 -7.08 -3.03 -23.34
CA PHE A 697 -6.34 -1.76 -23.44
C PHE A 697 -6.99 -0.55 -22.75
N GLY A 698 -8.23 -0.68 -22.25
CA GLY A 698 -9.00 0.46 -21.71
C GLY A 698 -9.42 1.48 -22.78
N ASP A 699 -10.19 2.49 -22.38
CA ASP A 699 -10.80 3.46 -23.30
C ASP A 699 -9.82 4.46 -23.94
N ASP A 700 -8.60 4.59 -23.39
CA ASP A 700 -7.66 5.69 -23.71
C ASP A 700 -6.66 5.40 -24.86
N THR A 701 -6.80 4.28 -25.59
CA THR A 701 -5.88 3.91 -26.69
C THR A 701 -6.42 4.24 -28.08
N ASP A 702 -5.51 4.65 -28.98
CA ASP A 702 -5.79 5.13 -30.34
C ASP A 702 -6.48 4.04 -31.20
N VAL A 703 -7.47 4.41 -32.02
CA VAL A 703 -8.38 3.46 -32.72
C VAL A 703 -7.64 2.49 -33.66
N GLN A 704 -6.41 2.83 -34.09
CA GLN A 704 -5.58 1.99 -34.95
C GLN A 704 -4.97 0.77 -34.23
N GLU A 705 -4.87 0.75 -32.90
CA GLU A 705 -4.29 -0.36 -32.12
C GLU A 705 -5.28 -1.51 -31.85
N ARG A 706 -6.55 -1.36 -32.24
CA ARG A 706 -7.65 -2.33 -31.97
C ARG A 706 -7.74 -3.50 -32.97
N SER A 707 -6.72 -3.71 -33.80
CA SER A 707 -6.75 -4.64 -34.94
C SER A 707 -6.23 -6.05 -34.60
N ILE A 708 -6.75 -6.75 -33.59
CA ILE A 708 -6.31 -8.13 -33.35
C ILE A 708 -6.87 -9.08 -34.44
N SER A 709 -5.99 -9.82 -35.12
CA SER A 709 -6.40 -10.87 -36.07
C SER A 709 -6.83 -12.15 -35.35
N PRO A 710 -7.69 -13.01 -35.94
CA PRO A 710 -8.07 -14.28 -35.32
C PRO A 710 -6.88 -15.17 -34.99
N PHE A 711 -5.85 -15.10 -35.83
CA PHE A 711 -4.61 -15.85 -35.65
C PHE A 711 -3.81 -15.37 -34.44
N VAL A 712 -3.59 -14.05 -34.32
CA VAL A 712 -2.90 -13.48 -33.16
C VAL A 712 -3.70 -13.75 -31.88
N PHE A 713 -5.02 -13.62 -31.92
CA PHE A 713 -5.87 -13.97 -30.78
C PHE A 713 -5.70 -15.44 -30.35
N ALA A 714 -5.73 -16.39 -31.30
CA ALA A 714 -5.52 -17.81 -30.99
C ALA A 714 -4.17 -18.07 -30.31
N VAL A 715 -3.12 -17.35 -30.72
CA VAL A 715 -1.79 -17.41 -30.11
C VAL A 715 -1.80 -16.83 -28.70
N CYS A 716 -2.35 -15.63 -28.50
CA CYS A 716 -2.44 -14.98 -27.19
C CYS A 716 -3.30 -15.78 -26.20
N SER A 717 -4.29 -16.52 -26.68
CA SER A 717 -5.17 -17.37 -25.87
C SER A 717 -4.64 -18.79 -25.63
N GLY A 718 -3.46 -19.16 -26.16
CA GLY A 718 -2.86 -20.48 -25.94
C GLY A 718 -3.54 -21.64 -26.69
N LEU A 719 -4.36 -21.37 -27.72
CA LEU A 719 -5.16 -22.36 -28.43
C LEU A 719 -4.34 -23.14 -29.47
N THR A 720 -3.45 -24.02 -29.01
CA THR A 720 -2.43 -24.71 -29.84
C THR A 720 -3.00 -25.43 -31.07
N ASP A 721 -4.08 -26.21 -30.91
CA ASP A 721 -4.71 -26.95 -32.02
C ASP A 721 -5.37 -26.01 -33.05
N THR A 722 -5.96 -24.92 -32.57
CA THR A 722 -6.51 -23.86 -33.43
C THR A 722 -5.41 -23.17 -34.21
N VAL A 723 -4.30 -22.81 -33.57
CA VAL A 723 -3.12 -22.24 -34.24
C VAL A 723 -2.63 -23.19 -35.34
N ALA A 724 -2.49 -24.48 -35.05
CA ALA A 724 -2.09 -25.48 -36.05
C ALA A 724 -3.10 -25.61 -37.21
N HIS A 725 -4.41 -25.48 -36.93
CA HIS A 725 -5.44 -25.46 -37.96
C HIS A 725 -5.34 -24.23 -38.86
N LEU A 726 -5.25 -23.03 -38.28
CA LEU A 726 -5.15 -21.77 -39.01
C LEU A 726 -3.87 -21.69 -39.87
N ILE A 727 -2.74 -22.20 -39.36
CA ILE A 727 -1.49 -22.34 -40.14
C ILE A 727 -1.72 -23.21 -41.39
N ARG A 728 -2.40 -24.37 -41.23
CA ARG A 728 -2.67 -25.30 -42.34
C ARG A 728 -3.57 -24.70 -43.43
N GLU A 729 -4.50 -23.82 -43.05
CA GLU A 729 -5.34 -23.11 -44.04
C GLU A 729 -4.52 -22.14 -44.91
N GLY A 730 -3.34 -21.72 -44.46
CA GLY A 730 -2.35 -20.97 -45.25
C GLY A 730 -2.74 -19.52 -45.56
N ARG A 731 -3.62 -18.91 -44.75
CA ARG A 731 -4.18 -17.57 -45.01
C ARG A 731 -3.65 -16.45 -44.11
N PHE A 732 -2.80 -16.77 -43.15
CA PHE A 732 -2.34 -15.82 -42.14
C PHE A 732 -0.87 -15.49 -42.34
N ASP A 733 -0.53 -14.23 -42.11
CA ASP A 733 0.86 -13.79 -42.04
C ASP A 733 1.46 -14.26 -40.71
N MET A 734 2.51 -15.08 -40.77
CA MET A 734 3.21 -15.57 -39.57
C MET A 734 3.90 -14.43 -38.81
N ASN A 735 4.05 -13.27 -39.43
CA ASN A 735 4.64 -12.07 -38.86
C ASN A 735 3.64 -10.91 -38.76
N ASP A 736 2.35 -11.24 -38.64
CA ASP A 736 1.28 -10.27 -38.45
C ASP A 736 1.60 -9.31 -37.28
N ARG A 737 1.55 -7.99 -37.55
CA ARG A 737 1.86 -6.92 -36.58
C ARG A 737 0.63 -6.13 -36.15
N SER A 738 -0.56 -6.63 -36.46
CA SER A 738 -1.82 -5.93 -36.26
C SER A 738 -2.18 -5.69 -34.79
N PHE A 739 -1.52 -6.41 -33.86
CA PHE A 739 -1.70 -6.28 -32.42
C PHE A 739 -0.42 -5.78 -31.75
N GLY A 740 -0.47 -4.57 -31.19
CA GLY A 740 0.64 -3.95 -30.43
C GLY A 740 1.96 -3.82 -31.22
N ASN A 741 1.87 -3.72 -32.56
CA ASN A 741 3.01 -3.69 -33.48
C ASN A 741 4.05 -4.80 -33.21
N SER A 742 3.58 -5.98 -32.78
CA SER A 742 4.42 -7.11 -32.34
C SER A 742 3.97 -8.39 -33.04
N THR A 743 4.89 -9.30 -33.30
CA THR A 743 4.60 -10.53 -34.07
C THR A 743 3.89 -11.58 -33.22
N PRO A 744 3.20 -12.57 -33.82
CA PRO A 744 2.59 -13.66 -33.07
C PRO A 744 3.63 -14.44 -32.24
N LEU A 745 4.84 -14.58 -32.76
CA LEU A 745 5.94 -15.24 -32.04
C LEU A 745 6.34 -14.50 -30.76
N PHE A 746 6.33 -13.15 -30.79
CA PHE A 746 6.59 -12.34 -29.59
C PHE A 746 5.55 -12.60 -28.50
N TRP A 747 4.26 -12.60 -28.87
CA TRP A 747 3.16 -12.89 -27.95
C TRP A 747 3.16 -14.34 -27.45
N ALA A 748 3.53 -15.31 -28.28
CA ALA A 748 3.67 -16.71 -27.88
C ALA A 748 4.75 -16.92 -26.81
N CYS A 749 5.82 -16.10 -26.85
CA CYS A 749 6.86 -16.12 -25.82
C CYS A 749 6.34 -15.54 -24.50
N PHE A 750 5.51 -14.49 -24.56
CA PHE A 750 4.86 -13.89 -23.39
C PHE A 750 3.84 -14.84 -22.73
N THR A 751 3.12 -15.65 -23.50
CA THR A 751 2.14 -16.63 -22.98
C THR A 751 2.76 -17.96 -22.57
N GLU A 752 4.09 -18.05 -22.53
CA GLU A 752 4.88 -19.22 -22.11
C GLU A 752 4.55 -20.54 -22.84
N SER A 753 3.95 -20.44 -24.03
CA SER A 753 3.43 -21.59 -24.76
C SER A 753 4.47 -22.20 -25.70
N LYS A 754 5.36 -23.05 -25.17
CA LYS A 754 6.46 -23.68 -25.93
C LYS A 754 6.00 -24.38 -27.23
N ASN A 755 4.86 -25.08 -27.21
CA ASN A 755 4.30 -25.76 -28.40
C ASN A 755 3.93 -24.77 -29.51
N ILE A 756 3.35 -23.61 -29.14
CA ILE A 756 2.98 -22.57 -30.11
C ILE A 756 4.24 -21.91 -30.67
N VAL A 757 5.24 -21.64 -29.84
CA VAL A 757 6.55 -21.14 -30.29
C VAL A 757 7.17 -22.09 -31.31
N GLU A 758 7.19 -23.40 -31.03
CA GLU A 758 7.72 -24.40 -31.96
C GLU A 758 6.94 -24.44 -33.28
N LEU A 759 5.61 -24.44 -33.24
CA LEU A 759 4.75 -24.41 -34.41
C LEU A 759 4.98 -23.16 -35.27
N LEU A 760 5.04 -21.97 -34.66
CA LEU A 760 5.24 -20.71 -35.38
C LEU A 760 6.61 -20.68 -36.08
N VAL A 761 7.66 -21.09 -35.37
CA VAL A 761 9.03 -21.10 -35.91
C VAL A 761 9.18 -22.10 -37.05
N GLU A 762 8.59 -23.29 -36.94
CA GLU A 762 8.63 -24.31 -38.00
C GLU A 762 7.86 -23.91 -39.27
N ASN A 763 6.92 -22.98 -39.15
CA ASN A 763 6.13 -22.46 -40.27
C ASN A 763 6.61 -21.08 -40.77
N GLY A 764 7.81 -20.65 -40.39
CA GLY A 764 8.47 -19.48 -40.96
C GLY A 764 8.20 -18.15 -40.28
N ALA A 765 7.78 -18.15 -39.01
CA ALA A 765 7.81 -16.94 -38.19
C ALA A 765 9.24 -16.39 -38.06
N ASP A 766 9.41 -15.08 -38.20
CA ASP A 766 10.71 -14.42 -38.08
C ASP A 766 11.10 -14.36 -36.60
N ILE A 767 12.10 -15.17 -36.26
CA ILE A 767 12.65 -15.32 -34.91
C ILE A 767 13.25 -14.00 -34.40
N ASN A 768 13.74 -13.15 -35.31
CA ASN A 768 14.43 -11.91 -34.97
C ASN A 768 13.61 -10.65 -35.31
N ALA A 769 12.28 -10.80 -35.45
CA ALA A 769 11.39 -9.68 -35.73
C ALA A 769 11.42 -8.66 -34.59
N ARG A 770 11.80 -7.42 -34.90
CA ARG A 770 11.74 -6.29 -33.97
C ARG A 770 10.27 -5.94 -33.68
N CYS A 771 9.88 -5.91 -32.42
CA CYS A 771 8.54 -5.69 -31.91
C CYS A 771 8.47 -4.36 -31.15
N TYR A 772 7.56 -4.22 -30.19
CA TYR A 772 7.48 -3.05 -29.31
C TYR A 772 8.84 -2.74 -28.66
N GLN A 773 9.21 -1.45 -28.60
CA GLN A 773 10.52 -0.95 -28.12
C GLN A 773 11.75 -1.55 -28.83
N GLY A 774 11.58 -2.09 -30.03
CA GLY A 774 12.67 -2.71 -30.78
C GLY A 774 13.10 -4.07 -30.26
N GLN A 775 12.42 -4.62 -29.25
CA GLN A 775 12.72 -5.92 -28.67
C GLN A 775 12.43 -7.05 -29.66
N VAL A 776 13.12 -8.18 -29.50
CA VAL A 776 12.85 -9.42 -30.26
C VAL A 776 12.35 -10.51 -29.32
N PRO A 777 11.70 -11.58 -29.81
CA PRO A 777 11.19 -12.67 -28.96
C PRO A 777 12.21 -13.22 -27.93
N LEU A 778 13.50 -13.23 -28.29
CA LEU A 778 14.57 -13.63 -27.37
C LEU A 778 14.70 -12.71 -26.15
N HIS A 779 14.58 -11.38 -26.31
CA HIS A 779 14.64 -10.42 -25.19
C HIS A 779 13.57 -10.75 -24.14
N ASN A 780 12.33 -10.97 -24.58
CA ASN A 780 11.21 -11.26 -23.69
C ASN A 780 11.42 -12.58 -22.93
N SER A 781 11.82 -13.65 -23.64
CA SER A 781 12.08 -14.95 -22.99
C SER A 781 13.17 -14.90 -21.92
N VAL A 782 14.15 -14.00 -22.08
CA VAL A 782 15.24 -13.80 -21.11
C VAL A 782 14.79 -12.96 -19.92
N GLN A 783 14.01 -11.92 -20.17
CA GLN A 783 13.46 -11.03 -19.14
C GLN A 783 12.49 -11.77 -18.21
N ASP A 784 11.59 -12.58 -18.76
CA ASP A 784 10.60 -13.35 -18.01
C ASP A 784 11.20 -14.62 -17.36
N GLY A 785 12.44 -14.99 -17.69
CA GLY A 785 13.13 -16.15 -17.13
C GLY A 785 12.64 -17.50 -17.70
N ASN A 786 12.02 -17.51 -18.88
CA ASN A 786 11.53 -18.73 -19.51
C ASN A 786 12.65 -19.47 -20.26
N ASP A 787 13.45 -20.23 -19.50
CA ASP A 787 14.59 -21.00 -20.01
C ASP A 787 14.21 -21.94 -21.17
N GLY A 788 13.02 -22.57 -21.10
CA GLY A 788 12.59 -23.56 -22.08
C GLY A 788 12.30 -22.94 -23.46
N ILE A 789 11.74 -21.73 -23.48
CA ILE A 789 11.51 -20.96 -24.71
C ILE A 789 12.81 -20.33 -25.19
N MET A 790 13.61 -19.76 -24.29
CA MET A 790 14.93 -19.22 -24.63
C MET A 790 15.80 -20.28 -25.33
N GLU A 791 15.94 -21.47 -24.74
CA GLU A 791 16.70 -22.58 -25.32
C GLU A 791 16.18 -22.97 -26.71
N LEU A 792 14.84 -23.01 -26.87
CA LEU A 792 14.20 -23.31 -28.14
C LEU A 792 14.53 -22.25 -29.20
N LEU A 793 14.34 -20.96 -28.91
CA LEU A 793 14.62 -19.86 -29.83
C LEU A 793 16.08 -19.84 -30.26
N ILE A 794 17.03 -19.95 -29.31
CA ILE A 794 18.46 -19.99 -29.62
C ILE A 794 18.79 -21.26 -30.44
N SER A 795 18.19 -22.42 -30.15
CA SER A 795 18.40 -23.64 -30.95
C SER A 795 17.90 -23.53 -32.40
N LYS A 796 16.87 -22.71 -32.63
CA LYS A 796 16.29 -22.47 -33.96
C LYS A 796 16.93 -21.26 -34.68
N GLY A 797 17.96 -20.65 -34.10
CA GLY A 797 18.77 -19.60 -34.76
C GLY A 797 18.43 -18.16 -34.39
N ALA A 798 17.85 -17.92 -33.20
CA ALA A 798 17.73 -16.57 -32.67
C ALA A 798 19.09 -15.90 -32.54
N ASP A 799 19.19 -14.65 -33.00
CA ASP A 799 20.41 -13.87 -32.95
C ASP A 799 20.59 -13.27 -31.55
N VAL A 800 21.67 -13.67 -30.88
CA VAL A 800 22.01 -13.25 -29.51
C VAL A 800 22.61 -11.85 -29.45
N SER A 801 22.91 -11.24 -30.60
CA SER A 801 23.53 -9.92 -30.72
C SER A 801 22.54 -8.80 -31.06
N VAL A 802 21.25 -9.12 -31.23
CA VAL A 802 20.23 -8.12 -31.53
C VAL A 802 20.10 -7.14 -30.37
N VAL A 803 19.92 -5.87 -30.70
CA VAL A 803 19.73 -4.81 -29.72
C VAL A 803 18.33 -4.20 -29.80
N ASP A 804 17.73 -3.82 -28.69
CA ASP A 804 16.48 -3.06 -28.66
C ASP A 804 16.69 -1.56 -28.98
N ASP A 805 15.68 -0.71 -28.78
CA ASP A 805 15.76 0.74 -29.05
C ASP A 805 16.67 1.49 -28.05
N GLU A 806 16.93 0.91 -26.87
CA GLU A 806 17.92 1.38 -25.88
C GLU A 806 19.31 0.76 -26.11
N ARG A 807 19.51 0.10 -27.25
CA ARG A 807 20.71 -0.66 -27.60
C ARG A 807 21.04 -1.78 -26.59
N GLN A 808 20.06 -2.30 -25.84
CA GLN A 808 20.27 -3.42 -24.92
C GLN A 808 20.25 -4.73 -25.70
N THR A 809 21.22 -5.62 -25.43
CA THR A 809 21.19 -7.01 -25.91
C THR A 809 20.42 -7.92 -24.95
N PRO A 810 20.09 -9.17 -25.34
CA PRO A 810 19.58 -10.16 -24.39
C PRO A 810 20.52 -10.39 -23.20
N LEU A 811 21.84 -10.24 -23.39
CA LEU A 811 22.81 -10.37 -22.29
C LEU A 811 22.73 -9.18 -21.31
N ASN A 812 22.46 -7.97 -21.81
CA ASN A 812 22.21 -6.81 -20.96
C ASN A 812 20.95 -7.02 -20.11
N LEU A 813 19.85 -7.52 -20.69
CA LEU A 813 18.63 -7.86 -19.95
C LEU A 813 18.85 -8.97 -18.91
N ALA A 814 19.54 -10.05 -19.28
CA ALA A 814 19.92 -11.11 -18.35
C ALA A 814 20.78 -10.56 -17.19
N SER A 815 21.61 -9.55 -17.48
CA SER A 815 22.44 -8.87 -16.48
C SER A 815 21.68 -7.93 -15.59
N MET A 816 20.64 -7.30 -16.10
CA MET A 816 19.72 -6.49 -15.29
C MET A 816 18.85 -7.37 -14.38
N SER A 817 18.33 -8.49 -14.89
CA SER A 817 17.43 -9.39 -14.15
C SER A 817 18.16 -10.39 -13.23
N GLY A 818 19.48 -10.55 -13.40
CA GLY A 818 20.28 -11.48 -12.61
C GLY A 818 20.17 -12.95 -13.06
N ASN A 819 19.61 -13.20 -14.25
CA ASN A 819 19.45 -14.55 -14.78
C ASN A 819 20.80 -15.13 -15.24
N THR A 820 21.52 -15.71 -14.28
CA THR A 820 22.86 -16.29 -14.47
C THR A 820 22.87 -17.46 -15.45
N LYS A 821 21.77 -18.22 -15.54
CA LYS A 821 21.65 -19.34 -16.48
C LYS A 821 21.49 -18.83 -17.92
N ALA A 822 20.59 -17.88 -18.14
CA ALA A 822 20.42 -17.23 -19.45
C ALA A 822 21.72 -16.56 -19.91
N ALA A 823 22.35 -15.76 -19.04
CA ALA A 823 23.62 -15.12 -19.34
C ALA A 823 24.70 -16.13 -19.74
N ARG A 824 24.83 -17.25 -19.02
CA ARG A 824 25.78 -18.32 -19.37
C ARG A 824 25.53 -18.85 -20.78
N GLN A 825 24.29 -19.16 -21.11
CA GLN A 825 23.93 -19.71 -22.42
C GLN A 825 24.17 -18.69 -23.53
N LEU A 826 23.79 -17.42 -23.33
CA LEU A 826 24.02 -16.33 -24.29
C LEU A 826 25.51 -16.14 -24.57
N ILE A 827 26.35 -16.12 -23.53
CA ILE A 827 27.81 -16.02 -23.67
C ILE A 827 28.38 -17.24 -24.39
N ASP A 828 27.93 -18.46 -24.04
CA ASP A 828 28.37 -19.70 -24.70
C ASP A 828 28.00 -19.71 -26.20
N ARG A 829 27.03 -18.89 -26.62
CA ARG A 829 26.59 -18.72 -28.01
C ARG A 829 27.16 -17.45 -28.68
N GLY A 830 28.11 -16.78 -28.03
CA GLY A 830 28.86 -15.66 -28.63
C GLY A 830 28.25 -14.28 -28.40
N ALA A 831 27.39 -14.08 -27.39
CA ALA A 831 26.96 -12.75 -27.00
C ALA A 831 28.17 -11.89 -26.55
N ASP A 832 28.18 -10.62 -26.97
CA ASP A 832 29.24 -9.68 -26.64
C ASP A 832 29.14 -9.23 -25.17
N ILE A 833 30.16 -9.61 -24.39
CA ILE A 833 30.26 -9.33 -22.94
C ILE A 833 30.54 -7.84 -22.68
N SER A 834 31.05 -7.11 -23.68
CA SER A 834 31.46 -5.71 -23.59
C SER A 834 30.48 -4.73 -24.23
N HIS A 835 29.33 -5.21 -24.73
CA HIS A 835 28.39 -4.38 -25.48
C HIS A 835 27.75 -3.29 -24.61
N GLU A 836 27.77 -2.07 -25.13
CA GLU A 836 27.28 -0.87 -24.44
C GLU A 836 25.87 -0.48 -24.91
N THR A 837 24.98 -0.23 -23.93
CA THR A 837 23.65 0.33 -24.17
C THR A 837 23.73 1.79 -24.64
N THR A 838 22.59 2.42 -24.94
CA THR A 838 22.54 3.85 -25.30
C THR A 838 23.05 4.74 -24.16
N ALA A 839 22.86 4.33 -22.90
CA ALA A 839 23.42 5.00 -21.73
C ALA A 839 24.87 4.56 -21.40
N GLY A 840 25.46 3.74 -22.26
CA GLY A 840 26.83 3.26 -22.16
C GLY A 840 27.04 2.08 -21.20
N PHE A 841 25.98 1.53 -20.57
CA PHE A 841 26.13 0.44 -19.62
C PHE A 841 26.55 -0.87 -20.30
N THR A 842 27.50 -1.59 -19.69
CA THR A 842 27.92 -2.94 -20.07
C THR A 842 27.13 -3.98 -19.27
N PRO A 843 27.09 -5.25 -19.70
CA PRO A 843 26.53 -6.33 -18.90
C PRO A 843 27.06 -6.35 -17.45
N LEU A 844 28.37 -6.13 -17.25
CA LEU A 844 28.97 -6.11 -15.92
C LEU A 844 28.50 -4.90 -15.10
N SER A 845 28.37 -3.72 -15.70
CA SER A 845 27.90 -2.55 -14.96
C SER A 845 26.41 -2.65 -14.59
N MET A 846 25.57 -3.28 -15.43
CA MET A 846 24.17 -3.59 -15.10
C MET A 846 24.04 -4.63 -14.00
N ALA A 847 24.85 -5.69 -14.04
CA ALA A 847 24.93 -6.66 -12.94
C ALA A 847 25.41 -5.99 -11.65
N SER A 848 26.30 -4.99 -11.76
CA SER A 848 26.86 -4.25 -10.62
C SER A 848 25.87 -3.31 -9.96
N SER A 849 25.06 -2.57 -10.72
CA SER A 849 24.01 -1.71 -10.14
C SER A 849 22.87 -2.49 -9.49
N ARG A 850 22.66 -3.75 -9.90
CA ARG A 850 21.61 -4.63 -9.35
C ARG A 850 22.13 -5.64 -8.32
N GLY A 851 23.44 -5.67 -8.04
CA GLY A 851 24.02 -6.51 -7.00
C GLY A 851 24.12 -8.01 -7.34
N HIS A 852 24.11 -8.38 -8.62
CA HIS A 852 24.08 -9.78 -9.05
C HIS A 852 25.47 -10.44 -8.99
N VAL A 853 25.92 -10.80 -7.77
CA VAL A 853 27.27 -11.32 -7.48
C VAL A 853 27.66 -12.52 -8.34
N GLU A 854 26.82 -13.56 -8.40
CA GLU A 854 27.13 -14.79 -9.14
C GLU A 854 27.21 -14.57 -10.65
N LEU A 855 26.42 -13.63 -11.17
CA LEU A 855 26.49 -13.24 -12.56
C LEU A 855 27.74 -12.39 -12.85
N ALA A 856 28.10 -11.47 -11.96
CA ALA A 856 29.35 -10.72 -12.08
C ALA A 856 30.57 -11.66 -12.08
N LYS A 857 30.62 -12.65 -11.18
CA LYS A 857 31.65 -13.71 -11.19
C LYS A 857 31.72 -14.41 -12.54
N LEU A 858 30.57 -14.74 -13.14
CA LEU A 858 30.51 -15.36 -14.45
C LEU A 858 31.05 -14.43 -15.55
N LEU A 859 30.62 -13.18 -15.58
CA LEU A 859 31.04 -12.19 -16.59
C LEU A 859 32.55 -11.93 -16.52
N ILE A 860 33.09 -11.70 -15.31
CA ILE A 860 34.54 -11.49 -15.08
C ILE A 860 35.33 -12.72 -15.51
N LYS A 861 34.91 -13.93 -15.12
CA LYS A 861 35.55 -15.19 -15.54
C LYS A 861 35.55 -15.38 -17.06
N ARG A 862 34.56 -14.80 -17.76
CA ARG A 862 34.43 -14.87 -19.22
C ARG A 862 35.12 -13.72 -19.95
N GLY A 863 35.83 -12.85 -19.23
CA GLY A 863 36.67 -11.78 -19.78
C GLY A 863 36.04 -10.39 -19.80
N ALA A 864 34.98 -10.14 -19.02
CA ALA A 864 34.48 -8.79 -18.80
C ALA A 864 35.58 -7.92 -18.14
N ASP A 865 35.82 -6.73 -18.67
CA ASP A 865 36.74 -5.78 -18.06
C ASP A 865 36.07 -5.12 -16.84
N VAL A 866 36.66 -5.39 -15.66
CA VAL A 866 36.20 -4.87 -14.36
C VAL A 866 36.24 -3.34 -14.26
N ASN A 867 37.02 -2.68 -15.12
CA ASN A 867 37.22 -1.23 -15.13
C ASN A 867 36.61 -0.56 -16.36
N GLN A 868 35.89 -1.29 -17.23
CA GLN A 868 35.26 -0.67 -18.39
C GLN A 868 34.23 0.35 -17.91
N VAL A 869 34.53 1.62 -18.19
CA VAL A 869 33.66 2.76 -17.89
C VAL A 869 32.75 3.04 -19.07
N VAL A 870 31.51 3.38 -18.78
CA VAL A 870 30.58 3.94 -19.75
C VAL A 870 31.14 5.30 -20.22
N ALA A 871 30.90 5.73 -21.45
CA ALA A 871 31.40 7.02 -21.94
C ALA A 871 30.97 8.19 -21.01
N ASN A 872 31.90 8.66 -20.18
CA ASN A 872 31.71 9.67 -19.11
C ASN A 872 30.86 9.25 -17.89
N GLY A 873 30.74 7.96 -17.55
CA GLY A 873 30.00 7.52 -16.34
C GLY A 873 30.75 6.54 -15.44
N PRO A 874 30.07 6.03 -14.39
CA PRO A 874 30.72 5.36 -13.26
C PRO A 874 31.26 3.95 -13.63
N PRO A 875 32.43 3.53 -13.12
CA PRO A 875 32.91 2.15 -13.25
C PRO A 875 32.01 1.17 -12.47
N PRO A 876 32.03 -0.14 -12.80
CA PRO A 876 31.22 -1.16 -12.12
C PRO A 876 31.37 -1.14 -10.59
N LEU A 877 32.60 -0.97 -10.08
CA LEU A 877 32.86 -0.88 -8.63
C LEU A 877 32.13 0.30 -7.98
N LEU A 878 32.05 1.44 -8.67
CA LEU A 878 31.37 2.60 -8.14
C LEU A 878 29.85 2.39 -8.08
N LEU A 879 29.25 1.78 -9.10
CA LEU A 879 27.83 1.43 -9.07
C LEU A 879 27.53 0.50 -7.88
N ALA A 880 28.35 -0.53 -7.68
CA ALA A 880 28.20 -1.43 -6.53
C ALA A 880 28.31 -0.69 -5.19
N VAL A 881 29.20 0.32 -5.08
CA VAL A 881 29.34 1.13 -3.85
C VAL A 881 28.16 2.08 -3.65
N CYS A 882 27.71 2.76 -4.70
CA CYS A 882 26.61 3.71 -4.68
C CYS A 882 25.23 3.07 -4.46
N ASP A 883 25.08 1.76 -4.70
CA ASP A 883 23.83 1.01 -4.54
C ASP A 883 23.86 0.00 -3.35
N ASP A 884 24.88 0.09 -2.48
CA ASP A 884 25.13 -0.75 -1.28
C ASP A 884 25.34 -2.27 -1.52
N HIS A 885 25.89 -2.64 -2.68
CA HIS A 885 26.19 -4.04 -3.03
C HIS A 885 27.55 -4.48 -2.49
N SER A 886 27.68 -4.54 -1.17
CA SER A 886 28.95 -4.79 -0.47
C SER A 886 29.70 -6.06 -0.90
N GLU A 887 29.03 -7.22 -1.05
CA GLU A 887 29.67 -8.47 -1.51
C GLU A 887 30.23 -8.32 -2.94
N LEU A 888 29.50 -7.61 -3.80
CA LEU A 888 29.95 -7.37 -5.17
C LEU A 888 31.10 -6.37 -5.22
N ALA A 889 31.07 -5.32 -4.39
CA ALA A 889 32.17 -4.40 -4.25
C ALA A 889 33.46 -5.13 -3.79
N GLU A 890 33.37 -6.04 -2.80
CA GLU A 890 34.50 -6.87 -2.38
C GLU A 890 35.05 -7.74 -3.53
N LEU A 891 34.15 -8.40 -4.26
CA LEU A 891 34.52 -9.22 -5.42
C LEU A 891 35.26 -8.40 -6.49
N LEU A 892 34.71 -7.24 -6.87
CA LEU A 892 35.31 -6.39 -7.89
C LEU A 892 36.69 -5.89 -7.46
N ILE A 893 36.87 -5.56 -6.17
CA ILE A 893 38.18 -5.18 -5.62
C ILE A 893 39.17 -6.35 -5.67
N ASP A 894 38.73 -7.57 -5.36
CA ASP A 894 39.58 -8.77 -5.41
C ASP A 894 39.99 -9.12 -6.85
N GLU A 895 39.13 -8.84 -7.82
CA GLU A 895 39.37 -9.05 -9.26
C GLU A 895 40.12 -7.87 -9.92
N GLY A 896 40.61 -6.90 -9.15
CA GLY A 896 41.50 -5.84 -9.62
C GLY A 896 40.82 -4.55 -10.10
N ALA A 897 39.59 -4.27 -9.65
CA ALA A 897 38.95 -2.99 -9.91
C ALA A 897 39.77 -1.81 -9.34
N GLU A 898 39.84 -0.73 -10.11
CA GLU A 898 40.57 0.48 -9.75
C GLU A 898 39.98 1.14 -8.50
N ARG A 899 40.86 1.51 -7.57
CA ARG A 899 40.49 2.10 -6.27
C ARG A 899 40.43 3.63 -6.32
N THR A 900 40.40 4.23 -7.51
CA THR A 900 40.51 5.68 -7.68
C THR A 900 39.27 6.40 -7.17
N GLY A 901 39.47 7.54 -6.51
CA GLY A 901 38.38 8.42 -6.09
C GLY A 901 37.73 9.14 -7.28
N ILE A 902 36.49 9.58 -7.10
CA ILE A 902 35.69 10.24 -8.14
C ILE A 902 35.77 11.74 -8.00
N GLN A 903 35.91 12.43 -9.12
CA GLN A 903 35.88 13.88 -9.16
C GLN A 903 34.44 14.39 -9.28
N ILE A 904 33.95 15.08 -8.25
CA ILE A 904 32.64 15.75 -8.22
C ILE A 904 32.88 17.24 -7.98
N LYS A 905 32.42 18.10 -8.91
CA LYS A 905 32.57 19.57 -8.82
C LYS A 905 34.01 20.03 -8.51
N GLY A 906 35.01 19.35 -9.06
CA GLY A 906 36.43 19.67 -8.86
C GLY A 906 37.08 19.05 -7.62
N GLN A 907 36.32 18.40 -6.73
CA GLN A 907 36.85 17.69 -5.55
C GLN A 907 36.88 16.18 -5.78
N VAL A 908 37.91 15.50 -5.26
CA VAL A 908 38.03 14.04 -5.33
C VAL A 908 37.45 13.42 -4.07
N PHE A 909 36.53 12.46 -4.22
CA PHE A 909 35.94 11.67 -3.14
C PHE A 909 36.40 10.21 -3.23
N SER A 910 36.93 9.65 -2.14
CA SER A 910 37.28 8.23 -2.10
C SER A 910 36.03 7.33 -2.12
N LEU A 911 36.17 6.06 -2.51
CA LEU A 911 35.04 5.11 -2.48
C LEU A 911 34.43 4.96 -1.08
N LEU A 912 35.27 5.06 -0.04
CA LEU A 912 34.80 5.06 1.35
C LEU A 912 34.02 6.32 1.69
N ALA A 913 34.43 7.48 1.14
CA ALA A 913 33.68 8.73 1.27
C ALA A 913 32.32 8.63 0.57
N MET A 914 32.25 8.00 -0.61
CA MET A 914 30.98 7.74 -1.31
C MET A 914 30.06 6.86 -0.45
N ALA A 915 30.53 5.70 0.01
CA ALA A 915 29.76 4.81 0.89
C ALA A 915 29.26 5.56 2.14
N ALA A 916 30.09 6.41 2.73
CA ALA A 916 29.71 7.20 3.90
C ALA A 916 28.68 8.30 3.59
N GLY A 917 28.81 8.98 2.44
CA GLY A 917 27.89 10.02 1.99
C GLY A 917 26.50 9.52 1.58
N TYR A 918 26.38 8.23 1.24
CA TYR A 918 25.10 7.55 1.02
C TYR A 918 24.58 6.79 2.26
N GLY A 919 25.39 6.65 3.32
CA GLY A 919 25.01 5.94 4.56
C GLY A 919 25.12 4.42 4.46
N HIS A 920 25.94 3.89 3.55
CA HIS A 920 26.04 2.48 3.21
C HIS A 920 26.97 1.71 4.16
N LEU A 921 26.42 1.24 5.29
CA LEU A 921 27.20 0.60 6.36
C LEU A 921 27.95 -0.65 5.89
N ASN A 922 27.28 -1.55 5.17
CA ASN A 922 27.86 -2.84 4.79
C ASN A 922 29.00 -2.63 3.79
N THR A 923 28.77 -1.75 2.83
CA THR A 923 29.81 -1.35 1.87
C THR A 923 30.97 -0.64 2.56
N ALA A 924 30.72 0.24 3.53
CA ALA A 924 31.80 0.87 4.31
C ALA A 924 32.65 -0.17 5.07
N LYS A 925 32.03 -1.17 5.71
CA LYS A 925 32.74 -2.28 6.37
C LYS A 925 33.59 -3.07 5.38
N ALA A 926 33.03 -3.41 4.23
CA ALA A 926 33.71 -4.11 3.16
C ALA A 926 34.94 -3.33 2.65
N LEU A 927 34.79 -2.03 2.38
CA LEU A 927 35.89 -1.19 1.93
C LEU A 927 37.01 -1.11 2.99
N ILE A 928 36.67 -0.92 4.26
CA ILE A 928 37.66 -0.90 5.35
C ILE A 928 38.38 -2.26 5.44
N SER A 929 37.66 -3.38 5.29
CA SER A 929 38.25 -4.73 5.28
C SER A 929 39.25 -4.93 4.13
N LYS A 930 38.99 -4.32 2.97
CA LYS A 930 39.87 -4.33 1.78
C LYS A 930 41.02 -3.31 1.83
N GLY A 931 41.21 -2.64 2.97
CA GLY A 931 42.34 -1.75 3.23
C GLY A 931 42.15 -0.30 2.76
N PHE A 932 40.91 0.16 2.58
CA PHE A 932 40.63 1.59 2.40
C PHE A 932 40.86 2.32 3.73
N ASN A 933 41.42 3.53 3.67
CA ASN A 933 41.84 4.25 4.87
C ASN A 933 40.64 4.93 5.58
N PRO A 934 40.22 4.47 6.77
CA PRO A 934 39.14 5.09 7.51
C PRO A 934 39.52 6.42 8.16
N THR A 935 40.82 6.77 8.24
CA THR A 935 41.29 7.99 8.90
C THR A 935 41.26 9.22 7.99
N GLU A 936 40.77 9.08 6.75
CA GLU A 936 40.50 10.22 5.88
C GLU A 936 39.42 11.11 6.50
N ALA A 937 39.53 12.43 6.32
CA ALA A 937 38.57 13.37 6.88
C ALA A 937 37.19 13.25 6.21
N GLN A 938 37.16 13.12 4.88
CA GLN A 938 35.94 13.20 4.07
C GLN A 938 34.86 12.17 4.46
N PRO A 939 35.15 10.86 4.66
CA PRO A 939 34.12 9.91 5.07
C PRO A 939 33.41 10.31 6.37
N LEU A 940 34.17 10.73 7.38
CA LEU A 940 33.59 11.11 8.68
C LEU A 940 32.80 12.42 8.57
N LEU A 941 33.29 13.38 7.78
CA LEU A 941 32.60 14.65 7.52
C LEU A 941 31.27 14.43 6.78
N LEU A 942 31.25 13.58 5.76
CA LEU A 942 30.04 13.22 5.00
C LEU A 942 29.03 12.45 5.85
N ALA A 943 29.49 11.50 6.67
CA ALA A 943 28.62 10.77 7.59
C ALA A 943 27.98 11.71 8.62
N ALA A 944 28.76 12.66 9.15
CA ALA A 944 28.29 13.63 10.13
C ALA A 944 27.35 14.70 9.55
N SER A 945 27.33 14.89 8.23
CA SER A 945 26.46 15.86 7.56
C SER A 945 25.26 15.23 6.81
N TYR A 946 25.01 13.93 7.00
CA TYR A 946 24.03 13.17 6.22
C TYR A 946 24.22 13.32 4.70
N GLY A 947 25.47 13.37 4.24
CA GLY A 947 25.83 13.59 2.84
C GLY A 947 25.65 15.05 2.37
N SER A 948 25.19 15.97 3.22
CA SER A 948 25.10 17.40 2.91
C SER A 948 26.45 18.09 3.11
N TYR A 949 27.41 17.80 2.22
CA TYR A 949 28.75 18.39 2.24
C TYR A 949 28.99 19.22 0.97
N SER A 950 29.61 20.40 1.10
CA SER A 950 29.84 21.30 -0.02
C SER A 950 30.65 20.63 -1.14
N GLY A 951 30.06 20.52 -2.33
CA GLY A 951 30.68 19.87 -3.49
C GLY A 951 30.21 18.43 -3.72
N PHE A 952 29.56 17.80 -2.75
CA PHE A 952 28.89 16.50 -2.91
C PHE A 952 27.44 16.73 -3.39
N SER A 953 27.01 16.00 -4.43
CA SER A 953 25.62 15.99 -4.91
C SER A 953 25.20 14.53 -5.09
N ARG A 954 24.01 14.20 -4.57
CA ARG A 954 23.43 12.86 -4.71
C ARG A 954 22.92 12.58 -6.13
N ASP A 955 22.77 13.62 -6.95
CA ASP A 955 22.14 13.57 -8.29
C ASP A 955 23.07 13.04 -9.40
N PHE A 956 24.27 12.55 -9.05
CA PHE A 956 25.26 12.06 -10.02
C PHE A 956 24.93 10.67 -10.62
N ILE A 957 23.79 10.07 -10.26
CA ILE A 957 23.28 8.84 -10.87
C ILE A 957 22.10 9.21 -11.78
N PRO A 958 22.05 8.75 -13.04
CA PRO A 958 20.90 9.00 -13.92
C PRO A 958 19.59 8.56 -13.27
N GLU A 959 18.59 9.45 -13.29
CA GLU A 959 17.23 9.34 -12.74
C GLU A 959 16.57 7.96 -12.97
N THR A 960 16.85 6.97 -12.12
CA THR A 960 16.06 5.73 -12.01
C THR A 960 15.97 5.19 -10.57
N ALA A 961 16.34 6.01 -9.59
CA ALA A 961 16.05 5.77 -8.19
C ALA A 961 15.94 7.12 -7.48
N THR A 962 15.13 7.17 -6.41
CA THR A 962 15.00 8.26 -5.44
C THR A 962 14.00 9.38 -5.78
N THR A 963 12.73 9.14 -5.41
CA THR A 963 12.00 10.08 -4.53
C THR A 963 11.26 9.25 -3.48
N SER A 964 11.97 8.86 -2.41
CA SER A 964 11.36 8.33 -1.18
C SER A 964 11.47 9.40 -0.08
N PRO A 965 10.42 9.72 0.70
CA PRO A 965 10.45 10.78 1.70
C PRO A 965 11.11 10.39 3.04
N ASP A 966 11.50 9.13 3.23
CA ASP A 966 12.04 8.64 4.51
C ASP A 966 13.57 8.79 4.57
N PHE A 967 14.04 9.91 5.13
CA PHE A 967 15.47 10.17 5.32
C PHE A 967 16.09 9.14 6.30
N PRO A 968 17.09 8.33 5.90
CA PRO A 968 17.57 7.20 6.72
C PRO A 968 18.64 7.62 7.74
N CYS A 969 18.26 8.35 8.80
CA CYS A 969 19.19 8.84 9.83
C CYS A 969 20.00 7.70 10.50
N LEU A 970 19.37 6.55 10.76
CA LEU A 970 20.00 5.40 11.43
C LEU A 970 21.21 4.84 10.66
N ALA A 971 21.20 4.88 9.34
CA ALA A 971 22.25 4.31 8.51
C ALA A 971 23.56 5.09 8.67
N TYR A 972 23.48 6.42 8.69
CA TYR A 972 24.63 7.30 8.91
C TYR A 972 25.20 7.19 10.33
N HIS A 973 24.37 6.95 11.35
CA HIS A 973 24.86 6.70 12.72
C HIS A 973 25.82 5.52 12.76
N GLN A 974 25.42 4.41 12.14
CA GLN A 974 26.21 3.18 12.15
C GLN A 974 27.51 3.36 11.37
N VAL A 975 27.48 4.09 10.25
CA VAL A 975 28.69 4.45 9.49
C VAL A 975 29.61 5.35 10.31
N LEU A 976 29.07 6.38 10.96
CA LEU A 976 29.83 7.30 11.80
C LEU A 976 30.54 6.54 12.93
N GLU A 977 29.81 5.67 13.64
CA GLU A 977 30.38 4.83 14.69
C GLU A 977 31.46 3.88 14.17
N LEU A 978 31.24 3.27 13.00
CA LEU A 978 32.23 2.40 12.37
C LEU A 978 33.53 3.15 12.06
N LEU A 979 33.44 4.34 11.47
CA LEU A 979 34.60 5.16 11.13
C LEU A 979 35.38 5.55 12.39
N LEU A 980 34.70 6.01 13.44
CA LEU A 980 35.32 6.35 14.73
C LEU A 980 35.97 5.14 15.40
N GLN A 981 35.31 3.97 15.40
CA GLN A 981 35.89 2.72 15.91
C GLN A 981 37.11 2.26 15.09
N SER A 982 37.15 2.62 13.81
CA SER A 982 38.24 2.29 12.88
C SER A 982 39.39 3.31 12.95
N GLY A 983 39.38 4.24 13.90
CA GLY A 983 40.47 5.17 14.16
C GLY A 983 40.36 6.53 13.45
N ALA A 984 39.20 6.88 12.89
CA ALA A 984 38.97 8.22 12.39
C ALA A 984 39.08 9.25 13.53
N ASP A 985 39.79 10.36 13.27
CA ASP A 985 39.89 11.45 14.24
C ASP A 985 38.56 12.20 14.33
N VAL A 986 37.93 12.15 15.51
CA VAL A 986 36.66 12.84 15.81
C VAL A 986 36.74 14.36 15.58
N ASN A 987 37.94 14.93 15.64
CA ASN A 987 38.22 16.36 15.43
C ASN A 987 38.85 16.66 14.08
N THR A 988 38.80 15.73 13.12
CA THR A 988 39.23 16.00 11.74
C THR A 988 38.51 17.23 11.18
N SER A 989 39.10 17.90 10.21
CA SER A 989 38.48 19.08 9.60
C SER A 989 38.79 19.20 8.12
N ASP A 990 37.90 19.84 7.38
CA ASP A 990 38.16 20.24 5.99
C ASP A 990 39.10 21.47 5.89
N VAL A 991 39.28 21.97 4.66
CA VAL A 991 40.12 23.15 4.37
C VAL A 991 39.59 24.45 4.99
N ARG A 992 38.31 24.50 5.38
CA ARG A 992 37.69 25.64 6.08
C ARG A 992 37.75 25.49 7.59
N GLY A 993 38.29 24.37 8.08
CA GLY A 993 38.32 24.04 9.51
C GLY A 993 36.99 23.53 10.04
N TYR A 994 36.08 23.07 9.17
CA TYR A 994 34.81 22.48 9.58
C TYR A 994 35.03 21.06 10.08
N THR A 995 34.74 20.84 11.37
CA THR A 995 34.79 19.51 12.01
C THR A 995 33.48 18.74 11.83
N PRO A 996 33.46 17.41 12.05
CA PRO A 996 32.21 16.64 12.10
C PRO A 996 31.16 17.26 13.02
N LEU A 997 31.59 17.71 14.21
CA LEU A 997 30.69 18.34 15.18
C LEU A 997 30.16 19.69 14.69
N TYR A 998 31.00 20.50 14.03
CA TYR A 998 30.57 21.75 13.43
C TYR A 998 29.52 21.51 12.33
N MET A 999 29.75 20.54 11.43
CA MET A 999 28.82 20.19 10.35
C MET A 999 27.47 19.70 10.89
N ALA A 1000 27.49 18.79 11.87
CA ALA A 1000 26.29 18.30 12.52
C ALA A 1000 25.54 19.43 13.26
N SER A 1001 26.28 20.37 13.86
CA SER A 1001 25.70 21.53 14.55
C SER A 1001 25.09 22.55 13.59
N LEU A 1002 25.67 22.73 12.41
CA LEU A 1002 25.13 23.56 11.33
C LEU A 1002 23.84 22.94 10.75
N GLY A 1003 23.84 21.62 10.54
CA GLY A 1003 22.69 20.88 10.00
C GLY A 1003 21.56 20.62 11.00
N GLY A 1004 21.80 20.80 12.30
CA GLY A 1004 20.81 20.53 13.34
C GLY A 1004 20.66 19.03 13.67
N PHE A 1005 21.66 18.21 13.37
CA PHE A 1005 21.63 16.75 13.52
C PHE A 1005 21.92 16.35 14.97
N ILE A 1006 20.88 16.44 15.80
CA ILE A 1006 20.92 16.22 17.26
C ILE A 1006 21.59 14.89 17.63
N ASP A 1007 21.21 13.84 16.94
CA ASP A 1007 21.70 12.47 17.11
C ASP A 1007 23.20 12.34 16.82
N ILE A 1008 23.67 12.87 15.69
CA ILE A 1008 25.09 12.91 15.36
C ILE A 1008 25.87 13.74 16.40
N VAL A 1009 25.31 14.88 16.83
CA VAL A 1009 25.92 15.74 17.87
C VAL A 1009 26.06 14.98 19.19
N GLU A 1010 25.05 14.22 19.61
CA GLU A 1010 25.13 13.37 20.80
C GLU A 1010 26.22 12.31 20.67
N ILE A 1011 26.29 11.60 19.54
CA ILE A 1011 27.32 10.57 19.31
C ILE A 1011 28.72 11.19 19.33
N LEU A 1012 28.96 12.26 18.57
CA LEU A 1012 30.26 12.92 18.50
C LEU A 1012 30.70 13.46 19.86
N THR A 1013 29.78 14.05 20.62
CA THR A 1013 30.07 14.57 21.96
C THR A 1013 30.42 13.43 22.94
N GLN A 1014 29.69 12.32 22.91
CA GLN A 1014 30.02 11.12 23.69
C GLN A 1014 31.38 10.52 23.31
N LYS A 1015 31.80 10.66 22.04
CA LYS A 1015 33.10 10.20 21.53
C LYS A 1015 34.24 11.21 21.74
N GLY A 1016 33.99 12.29 22.49
CA GLY A 1016 35.02 13.26 22.88
C GLY A 1016 35.36 14.29 21.80
N ALA A 1017 34.40 14.62 20.92
CA ALA A 1017 34.54 15.75 20.03
C ALA A 1017 34.81 17.05 20.80
N GLY A 1018 35.76 17.84 20.33
CA GLY A 1018 36.13 19.12 20.91
C GLY A 1018 35.03 20.16 20.66
N LEU A 1019 34.32 20.54 21.72
CA LEU A 1019 33.18 21.47 21.65
C LEU A 1019 33.55 22.90 21.22
N ASN A 1020 34.82 23.26 21.35
CA ASN A 1020 35.34 24.61 21.13
C ASN A 1020 36.41 24.65 20.03
N VAL A 1021 36.47 23.63 19.15
CA VAL A 1021 37.35 23.66 17.98
C VAL A 1021 36.88 24.78 17.04
N LYS A 1022 37.81 25.62 16.59
CA LYS A 1022 37.51 26.79 15.78
C LYS A 1022 37.76 26.54 14.30
N THR A 1023 36.85 27.03 13.46
CA THR A 1023 37.03 27.10 12.00
C THR A 1023 38.09 28.14 11.62
N VAL A 1024 38.41 28.26 10.34
CA VAL A 1024 39.29 29.33 9.83
C VAL A 1024 38.72 30.73 10.13
N ALA A 1025 37.40 30.88 10.25
CA ALA A 1025 36.74 32.13 10.66
C ALA A 1025 36.71 32.33 12.19
N GLY A 1026 37.22 31.38 12.97
CA GLY A 1026 37.21 31.43 14.44
C GLY A 1026 35.92 30.91 15.08
N GLU A 1027 34.97 30.41 14.29
CA GLU A 1027 33.66 29.96 14.75
C GLU A 1027 33.74 28.59 15.43
N THR A 1028 32.95 28.36 16.47
CA THR A 1028 32.82 27.05 17.13
C THR A 1028 31.51 26.36 16.73
N PRO A 1029 31.32 25.05 16.99
CA PRO A 1029 30.05 24.37 16.79
C PRO A 1029 28.84 25.10 17.40
N LEU A 1030 29.02 25.76 18.55
CA LEU A 1030 27.96 26.55 19.19
C LEU A 1030 27.60 27.82 18.39
N HIS A 1031 28.55 28.42 17.66
CA HIS A 1031 28.23 29.51 16.72
C HIS A 1031 27.33 28.98 15.60
N ALA A 1032 27.67 27.81 15.03
CA ALA A 1032 26.90 27.22 13.93
C ALA A 1032 25.45 26.88 14.32
N SER A 1033 25.24 26.22 15.47
CA SER A 1033 23.88 25.90 15.93
C SER A 1033 23.07 27.15 16.29
N SER A 1034 23.73 28.19 16.82
CA SER A 1034 23.11 29.47 17.18
C SER A 1034 22.70 30.28 15.95
N ALA A 1035 23.55 30.26 14.91
CA ALA A 1035 23.30 30.92 13.62
C ALA A 1035 22.07 30.36 12.91
N MET A 1036 21.84 29.05 13.04
CA MET A 1036 20.75 28.35 12.37
C MET A 1036 19.49 28.18 13.23
N GLY A 1037 19.50 28.64 14.49
CA GLY A 1037 18.34 28.50 15.38
C GLY A 1037 18.11 27.08 15.92
N HIS A 1038 19.13 26.21 15.90
CA HIS A 1038 18.97 24.82 16.32
C HIS A 1038 18.97 24.70 17.85
N LEU A 1039 17.82 24.97 18.49
CA LEU A 1039 17.67 25.00 19.95
C LEU A 1039 18.20 23.76 20.65
N ARG A 1040 17.80 22.57 20.18
CA ARG A 1040 18.15 21.31 20.86
C ARG A 1040 19.64 21.01 20.78
N VAL A 1041 20.27 21.26 19.63
CA VAL A 1041 21.73 21.14 19.47
C VAL A 1041 22.45 22.15 20.37
N THR A 1042 22.01 23.41 20.37
CA THR A 1042 22.56 24.47 21.23
C THR A 1042 22.48 24.07 22.70
N GLN A 1043 21.33 23.51 23.13
CA GLN A 1043 21.12 23.01 24.48
C GLN A 1043 22.10 21.89 24.83
N LEU A 1044 22.28 20.92 23.95
CA LEU A 1044 23.24 19.82 24.15
C LEU A 1044 24.67 20.33 24.27
N LEU A 1045 25.12 21.20 23.36
CA LEU A 1045 26.46 21.76 23.38
C LEU A 1045 26.73 22.52 24.70
N ILE A 1046 25.80 23.36 25.14
CA ILE A 1046 25.90 24.10 26.42
C ILE A 1046 25.93 23.12 27.61
N GLN A 1047 25.04 22.13 27.64
CA GLN A 1047 25.02 21.11 28.70
C GLN A 1047 26.33 20.34 28.82
N HIS A 1048 27.00 20.10 27.69
CA HIS A 1048 28.30 19.45 27.65
C HIS A 1048 29.49 20.41 27.87
N GLY A 1049 29.25 21.70 28.10
CA GLY A 1049 30.27 22.67 28.48
C GLY A 1049 30.92 23.41 27.31
N ALA A 1050 30.22 23.57 26.18
CA ALA A 1050 30.65 24.48 25.12
C ALA A 1050 30.74 25.92 25.66
N ASP A 1051 31.76 26.66 25.23
CA ASP A 1051 32.03 28.01 25.71
C ASP A 1051 31.13 29.03 25.01
N ALA A 1052 30.06 29.44 25.70
CA ALA A 1052 29.13 30.48 25.24
C ALA A 1052 29.77 31.88 25.13
N ALA A 1053 30.97 32.08 25.66
CA ALA A 1053 31.72 33.33 25.55
C ALA A 1053 32.83 33.27 24.48
N SER A 1054 33.02 32.13 23.82
CA SER A 1054 34.05 31.99 22.78
C SER A 1054 33.78 32.98 21.66
N LYS A 1055 34.81 33.75 21.28
CA LYS A 1055 34.73 34.73 20.19
C LYS A 1055 35.32 34.19 18.90
N ASP A 1056 34.68 34.50 17.79
CA ASP A 1056 35.25 34.30 16.46
C ASP A 1056 36.32 35.37 16.14
N ASN A 1057 36.86 35.35 14.92
CA ASN A 1057 37.92 36.29 14.51
C ASN A 1057 37.44 37.75 14.38
N SER A 1058 36.13 37.97 14.36
CA SER A 1058 35.47 39.27 14.32
C SER A 1058 35.08 39.78 15.71
N GLY A 1059 35.38 39.02 16.77
CA GLY A 1059 35.03 39.35 18.15
C GLY A 1059 33.59 38.98 18.53
N ARG A 1060 32.89 38.22 17.68
CA ARG A 1060 31.48 37.85 17.85
C ARG A 1060 31.38 36.56 18.66
N ASN A 1061 30.45 36.51 19.61
CA ASN A 1061 30.14 35.29 20.38
C ASN A 1061 28.83 34.64 19.87
N PRO A 1062 28.47 33.42 20.32
CA PRO A 1062 27.25 32.73 19.87
C PRO A 1062 25.95 33.52 20.07
N LEU A 1063 25.87 34.38 21.09
CA LEU A 1063 24.70 35.25 21.32
C LEU A 1063 24.50 36.25 20.17
N HIS A 1064 25.58 36.76 19.57
CA HIS A 1064 25.46 37.63 18.39
C HIS A 1064 24.79 36.89 17.22
N TYR A 1065 25.18 35.63 16.99
CA TYR A 1065 24.60 34.79 15.94
C TYR A 1065 23.13 34.43 16.24
N ALA A 1066 22.78 34.13 17.48
CA ALA A 1066 21.40 33.87 17.90
C ALA A 1066 20.49 35.11 17.75
N CYS A 1067 21.00 36.31 18.07
CA CYS A 1067 20.24 37.55 17.86
C CYS A 1067 20.01 37.87 16.37
N ARG A 1068 20.92 37.43 15.49
CA ARG A 1068 20.72 37.53 14.03
C ARG A 1068 19.72 36.52 13.51
N SER A 1069 19.74 35.28 14.01
CA SER A 1069 18.81 34.23 13.54
C SER A 1069 17.36 34.52 13.91
N GLY A 1070 17.13 35.33 14.94
CA GLY A 1070 15.78 35.72 15.38
C GLY A 1070 15.14 34.69 16.31
N ASP A 1071 15.86 33.65 16.71
CA ASP A 1071 15.34 32.58 17.57
C ASP A 1071 15.43 32.97 19.06
N LEU A 1072 14.28 33.34 19.63
CA LEU A 1072 14.16 33.77 21.03
C LEU A 1072 14.52 32.65 22.02
N GLU A 1073 14.24 31.39 21.70
CA GLU A 1073 14.49 30.27 22.61
C GLU A 1073 15.98 29.99 22.72
N VAL A 1074 16.70 30.04 21.60
CA VAL A 1074 18.18 29.95 21.55
C VAL A 1074 18.81 31.11 22.32
N VAL A 1075 18.31 32.34 22.13
CA VAL A 1075 18.78 33.52 22.86
C VAL A 1075 18.60 33.33 24.37
N ASN A 1076 17.40 32.94 24.83
CA ASN A 1076 17.12 32.73 26.25
C ASN A 1076 17.99 31.64 26.86
N LEU A 1077 18.25 30.57 26.11
CA LEU A 1077 19.14 29.48 26.53
C LEU A 1077 20.59 29.96 26.70
N ILE A 1078 21.12 30.74 25.74
CA ILE A 1078 22.48 31.28 25.82
C ILE A 1078 22.57 32.29 26.97
N ILE A 1079 21.58 33.19 27.14
CA ILE A 1079 21.51 34.15 28.26
C ILE A 1079 21.54 33.41 29.59
N GLY A 1080 20.72 32.35 29.73
CA GLY A 1080 20.63 31.56 30.97
C GLY A 1080 21.90 30.77 31.31
N SER A 1081 22.78 30.52 30.33
CA SER A 1081 24.04 29.79 30.50
C SER A 1081 25.28 30.70 30.62
N SER A 1082 25.16 31.95 30.19
CA SER A 1082 26.27 32.92 30.14
C SER A 1082 26.51 33.59 31.50
N GLN A 1083 27.76 33.93 31.79
CA GLN A 1083 28.05 34.83 32.91
C GLN A 1083 27.58 36.24 32.54
N THR A 1084 26.94 36.96 33.45
CA THR A 1084 26.26 38.25 33.18
C THR A 1084 27.12 39.28 32.43
N GLN A 1085 28.45 39.24 32.57
CA GLN A 1085 29.37 40.18 31.91
C GLN A 1085 29.54 39.96 30.39
N THR A 1086 29.12 38.82 29.83
CA THR A 1086 29.33 38.50 28.41
C THR A 1086 28.15 38.86 27.50
N LEU A 1087 27.05 39.38 28.09
CA LEU A 1087 25.79 39.65 27.38
C LEU A 1087 25.79 40.98 26.59
N ASP A 1088 26.65 41.92 26.98
CA ASP A 1088 26.75 43.26 26.38
C ASP A 1088 28.11 43.50 25.71
N GLU A 1089 28.85 42.42 25.41
CA GLU A 1089 30.11 42.53 24.68
C GLU A 1089 29.86 42.92 23.24
N ALA A 1090 30.61 43.91 22.74
CA ALA A 1090 30.56 44.32 21.35
C ALA A 1090 31.59 43.57 20.50
N ASP A 1091 31.27 43.37 19.22
CA ASP A 1091 32.22 42.91 18.20
C ASP A 1091 33.30 43.98 17.89
N HIS A 1092 34.23 43.66 16.98
CA HIS A 1092 35.32 44.58 16.61
C HIS A 1092 34.85 45.94 16.06
N TRP A 1093 33.59 46.05 15.61
CA TRP A 1093 33.01 47.29 15.07
C TRP A 1093 31.98 47.93 16.01
N GLY A 1094 31.85 47.44 17.24
CA GLY A 1094 30.96 48.02 18.24
C GLY A 1094 29.50 47.53 18.14
N SER A 1095 29.20 46.48 17.38
CA SER A 1095 27.86 45.88 17.39
C SER A 1095 27.71 44.98 18.61
N THR A 1096 26.77 45.29 19.49
CA THR A 1096 26.34 44.43 20.61
C THR A 1096 25.20 43.50 20.19
N PRO A 1097 24.91 42.42 20.94
CA PRO A 1097 23.73 41.57 20.69
C PRO A 1097 22.42 42.37 20.64
N LEU A 1098 22.27 43.39 21.49
CA LEU A 1098 21.11 44.28 21.49
C LEU A 1098 21.00 45.10 20.19
N SER A 1099 22.15 45.57 19.67
CA SER A 1099 22.18 46.28 18.39
C SER A 1099 21.78 45.40 17.21
N LEU A 1100 22.13 44.10 17.25
CA LEU A 1100 21.72 43.13 16.25
C LEU A 1100 20.22 42.80 16.37
N ALA A 1101 19.72 42.57 17.58
CA ALA A 1101 18.29 42.37 17.83
C ALA A 1101 17.46 43.55 17.32
N ALA A 1102 17.96 44.78 17.49
CA ALA A 1102 17.31 45.99 16.98
C ALA A 1102 17.40 46.13 15.46
N ARG A 1103 18.50 45.66 14.85
CA ARG A 1103 18.74 45.68 13.40
C ARG A 1103 17.83 44.71 12.65
N PHE A 1104 17.54 43.55 13.23
CA PHE A 1104 16.73 42.49 12.61
C PHE A 1104 15.28 42.43 13.14
N GLY A 1105 14.89 43.36 14.02
CA GLY A 1105 13.49 43.54 14.43
C GLY A 1105 12.97 42.58 15.50
N GLY A 1106 13.83 41.85 16.20
CA GLY A 1106 13.43 40.86 17.21
C GLY A 1106 12.92 41.50 18.50
N VAL A 1107 11.64 41.88 18.57
CA VAL A 1107 11.04 42.54 19.75
C VAL A 1107 11.18 41.68 21.02
N GLY A 1108 10.83 40.39 20.94
CA GLY A 1108 10.95 39.46 22.08
C GLY A 1108 12.40 39.26 22.54
N ILE A 1109 13.35 39.15 21.59
CA ILE A 1109 14.79 39.05 21.87
C ILE A 1109 15.29 40.30 22.57
N LEU A 1110 14.86 41.47 22.07
CA LEU A 1110 15.25 42.76 22.60
C LEU A 1110 14.71 42.96 24.03
N MET A 1111 13.47 42.54 24.30
CA MET A 1111 12.92 42.50 25.66
C MET A 1111 13.71 41.55 26.56
N ALA A 1112 13.98 40.33 26.12
CA ALA A 1112 14.75 39.35 26.89
C ALA A 1112 16.14 39.86 27.28
N LEU A 1113 16.83 40.56 26.36
CA LEU A 1113 18.13 41.19 26.64
C LEU A 1113 18.00 42.37 27.63
N ILE A 1114 17.01 43.25 27.46
CA ILE A 1114 16.79 44.40 28.36
C ILE A 1114 16.40 43.94 29.77
N ASP A 1115 15.56 42.90 29.88
CA ASP A 1115 15.07 42.36 31.15
C ASP A 1115 16.20 41.75 32.01
N THR A 1116 17.36 41.41 31.41
CA THR A 1116 18.55 41.02 32.19
C THR A 1116 19.08 42.16 33.07
N GLY A 1117 18.79 43.42 32.72
CA GLY A 1117 19.26 44.62 33.43
C GLY A 1117 20.75 44.93 33.28
N VAL A 1118 21.49 44.17 32.46
CA VAL A 1118 22.94 44.31 32.27
C VAL A 1118 23.30 45.09 31.01
N VAL A 1119 22.42 45.09 30.00
CA VAL A 1119 22.71 45.57 28.65
C VAL A 1119 22.53 47.09 28.51
N GLU A 1120 23.49 47.78 27.89
CA GLU A 1120 23.42 49.23 27.68
C GLU A 1120 22.57 49.63 26.46
N VAL A 1121 21.36 50.12 26.71
CA VAL A 1121 20.39 50.52 25.67
C VAL A 1121 20.89 51.68 24.79
N LYS A 1122 21.79 52.53 25.30
CA LYS A 1122 22.27 53.76 24.62
C LYS A 1122 23.63 53.61 23.94
N SER A 1123 24.15 52.39 23.81
CA SER A 1123 25.41 52.14 23.11
C SER A 1123 25.31 52.54 21.63
N SER A 1124 26.41 53.05 21.08
CA SER A 1124 26.57 53.27 19.64
C SER A 1124 27.72 52.44 19.11
N ASP A 1125 27.60 51.95 17.88
CA ASP A 1125 28.72 51.29 17.22
C ASP A 1125 29.84 52.28 16.87
N MET A 1126 30.95 51.79 16.31
CA MET A 1126 32.12 52.62 15.99
C MET A 1126 31.84 53.72 14.95
N PHE A 1127 30.71 53.64 14.25
CA PHE A 1127 30.27 54.62 13.26
C PHE A 1127 29.25 55.61 13.84
N GLY A 1128 28.98 55.54 15.15
CA GLY A 1128 28.04 56.41 15.85
C GLY A 1128 26.58 56.02 15.65
N ARG A 1129 26.29 54.82 15.11
CA ARG A 1129 24.91 54.34 14.92
C ARG A 1129 24.42 53.73 16.22
N THR A 1130 23.36 54.30 16.79
CA THR A 1130 22.74 53.81 18.02
C THR A 1130 21.84 52.59 17.76
N THR A 1131 21.52 51.84 18.80
CA THR A 1131 20.51 50.78 18.80
C THR A 1131 19.17 51.26 18.23
N THR A 1132 18.74 52.47 18.62
CA THR A 1132 17.52 53.13 18.07
C THR A 1132 17.65 53.48 16.59
N TRP A 1133 18.84 53.91 16.14
CA TRP A 1133 19.10 54.20 14.74
C TRP A 1133 18.95 52.94 13.88
N TRP A 1134 19.44 51.79 14.35
CA TRP A 1134 19.27 50.51 13.65
C TRP A 1134 17.79 50.13 13.50
N ALA A 1135 17.02 50.22 14.58
CA ALA A 1135 15.58 49.95 14.54
C ALA A 1135 14.83 50.89 13.58
N THR A 1136 15.08 52.20 13.63
CA THR A 1136 14.40 53.17 12.76
C THR A 1136 14.84 53.08 11.30
N SER A 1137 16.13 52.84 11.03
CA SER A 1137 16.66 52.75 9.65
C SER A 1137 16.17 51.52 8.89
N HIS A 1138 15.75 50.47 9.59
CA HIS A 1138 15.23 49.22 9.02
C HIS A 1138 13.71 49.09 9.20
N ASN A 1139 13.02 50.17 9.58
CA ASN A 1139 11.56 50.25 9.78
C ASN A 1139 10.99 49.31 10.85
N HIS A 1140 11.76 48.99 11.89
CA HIS A 1140 11.31 48.22 13.05
C HIS A 1140 10.70 49.14 14.12
N ASP A 1141 9.54 49.72 13.81
CA ASP A 1141 8.88 50.75 14.64
C ASP A 1141 8.55 50.29 16.06
N ALA A 1142 8.17 49.01 16.23
CA ALA A 1142 7.88 48.45 17.55
C ALA A 1142 9.13 48.43 18.45
N VAL A 1143 10.27 48.02 17.90
CA VAL A 1143 11.57 48.05 18.59
C VAL A 1143 11.99 49.49 18.88
N ALA A 1144 11.83 50.40 17.92
CA ALA A 1144 12.19 51.81 18.10
C ALA A 1144 11.38 52.48 19.22
N ARG A 1145 10.07 52.19 19.33
CA ARG A 1145 9.21 52.65 20.44
C ARG A 1145 9.64 52.08 21.78
N LEU A 1146 9.98 50.78 21.83
CA LEU A 1146 10.40 50.12 23.05
C LEU A 1146 11.73 50.69 23.58
N LEU A 1147 12.70 50.91 22.69
CA LEU A 1147 13.99 51.54 23.02
C LEU A 1147 13.85 53.02 23.43
N ALA A 1148 12.83 53.74 22.95
CA ALA A 1148 12.58 55.15 23.29
C ALA A 1148 11.95 55.34 24.69
N GLY A 1149 11.55 54.26 25.38
CA GLY A 1149 10.97 54.31 26.72
C GLY A 1149 9.56 54.92 26.78
N THR A 1150 8.83 54.95 25.65
CA THR A 1150 7.49 55.54 25.57
C THR A 1150 6.37 54.64 26.10
N ASP A 1151 6.65 53.34 26.30
CA ASP A 1151 5.74 52.37 26.93
C ASP A 1151 6.41 51.72 28.14
N GLY A 1152 6.33 52.36 29.31
CA GLY A 1152 6.85 51.76 30.55
C GLY A 1152 5.99 50.57 30.97
N HIS A 1153 6.58 49.36 31.05
CA HIS A 1153 6.01 48.12 31.64
C HIS A 1153 4.48 47.97 31.56
N ARG A 1154 3.89 48.34 30.42
CA ARG A 1154 2.49 48.07 30.12
C ARG A 1154 2.49 46.99 29.06
N ASP A 1155 1.83 45.90 29.43
CA ASP A 1155 1.28 44.86 28.59
C ASP A 1155 0.98 45.40 27.18
N LEU A 1156 1.95 45.22 26.26
CA LEU A 1156 1.72 45.33 24.83
C LEU A 1156 0.91 44.08 24.50
N GLY A 1157 -0.41 44.19 24.73
CA GLY A 1157 -1.36 43.12 24.45
C GLY A 1157 -1.20 42.60 23.03
N THR A 1158 -1.75 41.41 22.83
CA THR A 1158 -1.77 40.49 21.68
C THR A 1158 -2.08 41.06 20.27
N ASP A 1159 -2.03 42.37 20.08
CA ASP A 1159 -2.43 43.09 18.85
C ASP A 1159 -1.24 43.77 18.13
N VAL A 1160 0.01 43.52 18.53
CA VAL A 1160 1.15 43.78 17.63
C VAL A 1160 1.24 42.55 16.74
N GLU A 1161 0.72 42.66 15.50
CA GLU A 1161 1.10 41.71 14.44
C GLU A 1161 2.62 41.60 14.48
N GLU A 1162 3.15 40.42 14.83
CA GLU A 1162 4.55 40.09 14.64
C GLU A 1162 4.82 40.29 13.15
N GLY A 1163 5.31 41.47 12.78
CA GLY A 1163 5.78 41.71 11.44
C GLY A 1163 6.85 40.66 11.21
N GLU A 1164 6.60 39.76 10.25
CA GLU A 1164 7.44 38.62 9.92
C GLU A 1164 8.91 39.01 10.09
N ALA A 1165 9.57 38.47 11.14
CA ALA A 1165 11.02 38.44 11.14
C ALA A 1165 11.37 37.85 9.77
N VAL A 1166 12.18 38.55 8.99
CA VAL A 1166 12.56 38.11 7.64
C VAL A 1166 13.26 36.77 7.82
N GLN A 1167 12.48 35.70 7.79
CA GLN A 1167 12.98 34.36 7.62
C GLN A 1167 13.43 34.34 6.16
N GLU A 1168 14.70 34.70 5.94
CA GLU A 1168 15.45 34.18 4.79
C GLU A 1168 15.48 32.65 4.96
N GLN A 1169 14.35 32.00 4.64
CA GLN A 1169 14.23 30.55 4.48
C GLN A 1169 15.06 30.18 3.27
N GLY A 1170 16.31 29.79 3.55
CA GLY A 1170 17.27 29.36 2.56
C GLY A 1170 18.53 30.20 2.68
N LEU A 1171 19.66 29.52 2.92
CA LEU A 1171 20.94 30.03 2.45
C LEU A 1171 20.81 30.22 0.93
N GLU A 1172 20.36 31.37 0.48
CA GLU A 1172 20.90 31.90 -0.76
C GLU A 1172 22.41 32.01 -0.51
N MET A 1173 23.20 31.31 -1.32
CA MET A 1173 24.65 31.51 -1.39
C MET A 1173 24.90 32.96 -1.84
N GLY A 1174 24.93 33.88 -0.88
CA GLY A 1174 25.23 35.27 -1.12
C GLY A 1174 26.18 35.83 -0.08
N THR A 1175 26.82 36.93 -0.44
CA THR A 1175 27.86 37.55 0.36
C THR A 1175 27.21 38.45 1.41
N TYR A 1176 27.54 38.28 2.69
CA TYR A 1176 27.09 39.17 3.76
C TYR A 1176 28.22 40.11 4.15
N CYS A 1177 27.88 41.33 4.56
CA CYS A 1177 28.87 42.26 5.09
C CYS A 1177 29.32 41.81 6.49
N ASP A 1178 30.61 41.56 6.71
CA ASP A 1178 31.14 41.16 8.01
C ASP A 1178 31.02 42.26 9.08
N ILE A 1179 30.84 43.52 8.67
CA ILE A 1179 30.67 44.67 9.58
C ILE A 1179 29.20 44.84 10.00
N CYS A 1180 28.28 44.90 9.04
CA CYS A 1180 26.85 45.18 9.33
C CYS A 1180 25.94 43.94 9.28
N TRP A 1181 26.47 42.76 8.98
CA TRP A 1181 25.74 41.49 8.89
C TRP A 1181 24.59 41.43 7.87
N LEU A 1182 24.39 42.50 7.08
CA LEU A 1182 23.38 42.57 6.04
C LEU A 1182 23.84 41.90 4.75
N PHE A 1183 22.89 41.33 4.03
CA PHE A 1183 23.11 40.75 2.71
C PHE A 1183 23.59 41.79 1.69
N ILE A 1184 24.59 41.45 0.88
CA ILE A 1184 25.13 42.30 -0.18
C ILE A 1184 24.46 41.92 -1.51
N SER A 1185 23.35 42.57 -1.85
CA SER A 1185 22.63 42.32 -3.11
C SER A 1185 23.20 43.13 -4.28
N GLY A 1186 24.01 42.49 -5.14
CA GLY A 1186 24.40 43.05 -6.45
C GLY A 1186 25.19 44.37 -6.41
N GLN A 1187 25.77 44.75 -5.26
CA GLN A 1187 26.58 45.95 -5.10
C GLN A 1187 28.08 45.63 -5.16
N THR A 1188 28.89 46.58 -5.62
CA THR A 1188 30.35 46.55 -5.45
C THR A 1188 30.68 46.51 -3.96
N HIS A 1189 31.24 45.41 -3.50
CA HIS A 1189 31.80 45.28 -2.16
C HIS A 1189 33.32 45.24 -2.25
N VAL A 1190 33.99 45.33 -1.12
CA VAL A 1190 35.43 45.10 -1.04
C VAL A 1190 35.69 43.92 -0.10
N ARG A 1191 36.69 43.12 -0.45
CA ARG A 1191 37.07 41.90 0.27
C ARG A 1191 38.49 42.02 0.80
N CYS A 1192 38.75 41.49 1.99
CA CYS A 1192 40.11 41.19 2.43
C CYS A 1192 40.42 39.72 2.13
N VAL A 1193 41.48 39.47 1.35
CA VAL A 1193 41.93 38.11 0.98
C VAL A 1193 42.75 37.42 2.09
N ILE A 1194 42.98 38.11 3.21
CA ILE A 1194 43.76 37.61 4.34
C ILE A 1194 42.85 37.31 5.55
N CYS A 1195 41.95 38.23 5.89
CA CYS A 1195 41.03 38.09 7.03
C CYS A 1195 40.00 36.97 6.76
N ASN A 1196 39.61 36.20 7.79
CA ASN A 1196 38.62 35.10 7.71
C ASN A 1196 38.89 34.06 6.60
N GLY A 1197 40.15 33.70 6.36
CA GLY A 1197 40.51 32.75 5.30
C GLY A 1197 40.30 33.31 3.89
N GLY A 1198 40.31 34.64 3.75
CA GLY A 1198 40.09 35.35 2.50
C GLY A 1198 38.63 35.62 2.15
N ASN A 1199 37.74 35.53 3.14
CA ASN A 1199 36.30 35.74 2.98
C ASN A 1199 35.77 36.79 3.97
N PHE A 1200 36.48 37.92 4.08
CA PHE A 1200 36.04 39.08 4.84
C PHE A 1200 35.49 40.14 3.89
N ASP A 1201 34.18 40.31 3.83
CA ASP A 1201 33.47 41.12 2.86
C ASP A 1201 32.83 42.36 3.50
N VAL A 1202 33.03 43.54 2.88
CA VAL A 1202 32.54 44.82 3.38
C VAL A 1202 31.68 45.51 2.34
N CYS A 1203 30.43 45.81 2.69
CA CYS A 1203 29.51 46.52 1.81
C CYS A 1203 29.93 47.99 1.61
N SER A 1204 29.52 48.57 0.48
CA SER A 1204 29.80 49.95 0.10
C SER A 1204 29.41 50.98 1.17
N ALA A 1205 28.28 50.77 1.86
CA ALA A 1205 27.79 51.66 2.91
C ALA A 1205 28.71 51.66 4.15
N CYS A 1206 29.20 50.48 4.58
CA CYS A 1206 30.14 50.41 5.70
C CYS A 1206 31.51 50.97 5.31
N LEU A 1207 31.97 50.69 4.08
CA LEU A 1207 33.21 51.26 3.55
C LEU A 1207 33.17 52.80 3.51
N GLY A 1208 32.06 53.38 3.04
CA GLY A 1208 31.88 54.84 2.98
C GLY A 1208 31.86 55.54 4.34
N LEU A 1209 31.59 54.79 5.42
CA LEU A 1209 31.65 55.28 6.80
C LEU A 1209 33.03 55.03 7.45
N GLY A 1210 34.03 54.55 6.69
CA GLY A 1210 35.38 54.27 7.19
C GLY A 1210 35.59 52.82 7.66
N GLY A 1211 34.71 51.89 7.28
CA GLY A 1211 34.87 50.47 7.58
C GLY A 1211 36.14 49.87 6.95
N HIS A 1212 36.87 49.10 7.73
CA HIS A 1212 38.15 48.47 7.35
C HIS A 1212 38.25 47.07 7.97
N CYS A 1213 39.18 46.21 7.48
CA CYS A 1213 39.48 44.96 8.21
C CYS A 1213 40.02 45.29 9.61
N PHE A 1214 39.78 44.42 10.59
CA PHE A 1214 40.31 44.54 11.95
C PHE A 1214 41.85 44.75 11.99
N ASP A 1215 42.57 44.17 11.02
CA ASP A 1215 43.98 44.49 10.79
C ASP A 1215 44.08 45.59 9.71
N GLN A 1216 44.42 46.80 10.16
CA GLN A 1216 44.56 47.99 9.32
C GLN A 1216 45.71 47.90 8.32
N THR A 1217 46.58 46.90 8.43
CA THR A 1217 47.67 46.66 7.46
C THR A 1217 47.22 45.90 6.22
N HIS A 1218 46.04 45.28 6.26
CA HIS A 1218 45.50 44.53 5.13
C HIS A 1218 44.80 45.45 4.13
N GLU A 1219 45.15 45.29 2.85
CA GLU A 1219 44.48 46.00 1.77
C GLU A 1219 43.16 45.33 1.41
N LEU A 1220 42.10 46.14 1.27
CA LEU A 1220 40.79 45.71 0.78
C LEU A 1220 40.77 45.82 -0.75
N VAL A 1221 40.47 44.72 -1.42
CA VAL A 1221 40.38 44.65 -2.88
C VAL A 1221 38.91 44.63 -3.35
N PRO A 1222 38.56 45.14 -4.54
CA PRO A 1222 37.20 45.04 -5.06
C PRO A 1222 36.73 43.58 -5.15
N GLY A 1223 35.61 43.27 -4.51
CA GLY A 1223 34.94 41.97 -4.59
C GLY A 1223 34.06 41.91 -5.84
N GLY A 1224 34.57 41.25 -6.88
CA GLY A 1224 33.83 41.02 -8.13
C GLY A 1224 34.68 41.14 -9.39
N CYS A 1225 35.45 40.10 -9.71
CA CYS A 1225 35.86 39.73 -11.07
C CYS A 1225 36.37 38.28 -11.08
N GLU A 1226 35.46 37.31 -10.98
CA GLU A 1226 35.67 35.99 -11.57
C GLU A 1226 34.40 35.63 -12.36
N THR A 1227 34.30 36.22 -13.55
CA THR A 1227 33.58 35.60 -14.66
C THR A 1227 34.52 34.55 -15.26
N GLU A 1228 34.08 33.30 -15.28
CA GLU A 1228 34.50 32.21 -16.19
C GLU A 1228 36.00 32.06 -16.49
N SER A 1229 36.63 31.01 -15.94
CA SER A 1229 37.63 30.20 -16.65
C SER A 1229 37.72 28.79 -16.09
#